data_AF-A0A1G3HE95-F1
#
_entry.id   AF-A0A1G3HE95-F1
#
_cell.length_a   1.000
_cell.length_b   1.000
_cell.length_c   1.000
_cell.angle_alpha   90.00
_cell.angle_beta   90.00
_cell.angle_gamma   90.00
#
_symmetry.space_group_name_H-M   'P 1'
#
loop_
_entity.id
_entity.type
_entity.pdbx_description
1 polymer ?
#
loop_
_entity_poly.entity_id
_entity_poly.type
_entity_poly.pdbx_seq_one_letter_code
_entity_poly.pdbx_strand_id
1 'polypeptide(L)'
;EFMRAVEADGEVELTHKATPSADIMSGGAYQRDDGLWVYRKLKARELWDQVMRSTYDHAEPGILFIDRMNKDNNLNYCETIEATNPCAEQPLPPYGCCCLGSINLTRFVKNAFSAQADFDYPAFGRDIDVSVRMLDNVLDVTHWPLEQQQDEASAKRRIGLGFTGLGDALIMLCLKYDTAEARAMATKISEYMRDRAYLASVELARERGSFPLFNADLYLSGGNFASRLPTEVKEQIRRYGLRNSHLLSIAPTGTISLAFADNASNGIEPPFSWVYTRKKRMADGTHKEYAVEDYAWRLYKHLGGDTTELPNYFVTALEISAHAHKDMVAAVAPCIDTAISKTVNVPEDYPYAEFENLYLDAWKAGLKGLATYRPNAVLGSVLSVESSASNNAQKQPQDVIIDGANRRLSIGALPAPVLASLRWPGRPRLHEGNASWTYMIETPHGEFALFVGQIENGMGRSVPFEIWVNGVEQPRGLGAVAKTLSMDMRANDKAWLKLKLDTLAATVGEEPFEIPLPPHGERRIVPGAVSAMAQVIRWRCEQLGALEDDGPTPVLDAMFSRDEPKTGTDGTLSWTVDIVNPASREEFVLGLKEITLPDGVTRPYSAWLSGNYPRALDGLTKLLSLDMRVMDPAWIGMKLRKLTNYPEPLGGFMAFVPGTRRQQHWPSTVAYLARLIMHRYAMLGILDENGYPTREMGILENPRERGEVKVQQGSLCAECGNMTVIRKDGCDFCTACGAVGSCG
;
A
#
# COMPACT_ATOMS: atom_id res chain seq x y z
N GLU A 1 -32.89 12.41 4.61
CA GLU A 1 -34.02 11.74 5.33
C GLU A 1 -33.60 10.50 6.13
N PHE A 2 -32.73 9.65 5.57
CA PHE A 2 -32.21 8.43 6.21
C PHE A 2 -31.80 8.61 7.68
N MET A 3 -30.98 9.61 8.02
CA MET A 3 -30.55 9.83 9.41
C MET A 3 -31.70 10.13 10.39
N ARG A 4 -32.79 10.76 9.92
CA ARG A 4 -34.00 10.94 10.76
C ARG A 4 -34.71 9.62 10.99
N ALA A 5 -34.74 8.74 9.99
CA ALA A 5 -35.27 7.39 10.15
C ALA A 5 -34.40 6.54 11.09
N VAL A 6 -33.07 6.67 11.05
CA VAL A 6 -32.16 6.04 12.02
C VAL A 6 -32.48 6.48 13.46
N GLU A 7 -32.62 7.80 13.67
CA GLU A 7 -32.96 8.36 14.98
C GLU A 7 -34.33 7.88 15.49
N ALA A 8 -35.34 7.92 14.62
CA ALA A 8 -36.72 7.53 14.94
C ALA A 8 -36.99 6.02 14.92
N ASP A 9 -35.99 5.18 14.66
CA ASP A 9 -36.13 3.73 14.44
C ASP A 9 -37.17 3.36 13.35
N GLY A 10 -37.21 4.19 12.32
CA GLY A 10 -38.07 4.06 11.15
C GLY A 10 -37.52 3.10 10.10
N GLU A 11 -38.23 3.04 8.98
CA GLU A 11 -37.84 2.26 7.81
C GLU A 11 -37.27 3.15 6.70
N VAL A 12 -36.44 2.54 5.85
CA VAL A 12 -35.92 3.14 4.62
C VAL A 12 -36.28 2.24 3.43
N GLU A 13 -36.61 2.88 2.32
CA GLU A 13 -36.92 2.21 1.05
C GLU A 13 -35.66 2.21 0.17
N LEU A 14 -35.27 1.03 -0.32
CA LEU A 14 -34.21 0.90 -1.32
C LEU A 14 -34.82 1.08 -2.71
N THR A 15 -34.53 2.22 -3.34
CA THR A 15 -35.20 2.64 -4.58
C THR A 15 -34.26 2.73 -5.77
N HIS A 16 -34.75 2.43 -6.98
CA HIS A 16 -34.02 2.65 -8.22
C HIS A 16 -34.96 2.99 -9.40
N LYS A 17 -34.46 3.66 -10.44
CA LYS A 17 -35.25 4.03 -11.63
C LYS A 17 -35.56 2.84 -12.55
N ALA A 18 -34.68 1.84 -12.57
CA ALA A 18 -34.88 0.64 -13.36
C ALA A 18 -35.99 -0.24 -12.78
N THR A 19 -36.72 -0.91 -13.67
CA THR A 19 -37.72 -1.91 -13.29
C THR A 19 -37.03 -3.14 -12.66
N PRO A 20 -37.51 -3.64 -11.53
CA PRO A 20 -37.00 -4.87 -10.92
C PRO A 20 -37.24 -6.09 -11.81
N SER A 21 -36.46 -7.14 -11.58
CA SER A 21 -36.68 -8.44 -12.20
C SER A 21 -38.00 -9.06 -11.72
N ALA A 22 -38.52 -10.03 -12.49
CA ALA A 22 -39.83 -10.64 -12.22
C ALA A 22 -39.94 -11.31 -10.85
N ASP A 23 -38.84 -11.86 -10.34
CA ASP A 23 -38.71 -12.42 -9.00
C ASP A 23 -38.76 -11.35 -7.90
N ILE A 24 -38.15 -10.18 -8.10
CA ILE A 24 -38.22 -9.07 -7.14
C ILE A 24 -39.62 -8.43 -7.14
N MET A 25 -40.26 -8.33 -8.31
CA MET A 25 -41.65 -7.88 -8.43
C MET A 25 -42.62 -8.84 -7.73
N SER A 26 -42.46 -10.15 -7.91
CA SER A 26 -43.30 -11.14 -7.19
C SER A 26 -43.04 -11.16 -5.69
N GLY A 27 -41.84 -10.74 -5.27
CA GLY A 27 -41.45 -10.51 -3.88
C GLY A 27 -42.04 -9.24 -3.23
N GLY A 28 -42.88 -8.48 -3.95
CA GLY A 28 -43.59 -7.32 -3.41
C GLY A 28 -42.97 -5.96 -3.73
N ALA A 29 -42.04 -5.89 -4.69
CA ALA A 29 -41.58 -4.60 -5.20
C ALA A 29 -42.72 -3.87 -5.92
N TYR A 30 -42.75 -2.55 -5.75
CA TYR A 30 -43.78 -1.68 -6.34
C TYR A 30 -43.18 -0.37 -6.80
N GLN A 31 -43.87 0.31 -7.71
CA GLN A 31 -43.47 1.62 -8.18
C GLN A 31 -44.20 2.71 -7.38
N ARG A 32 -43.46 3.72 -6.95
CA ARG A 32 -43.99 4.93 -6.31
C ARG A 32 -44.55 5.89 -7.36
N ASP A 33 -45.32 6.87 -6.90
CA ASP A 33 -45.92 7.92 -7.75
C ASP A 33 -44.87 8.80 -8.45
N ASP A 34 -43.65 8.88 -7.91
CA ASP A 34 -42.50 9.57 -8.51
C ASP A 34 -41.78 8.76 -9.59
N GLY A 35 -42.26 7.55 -9.90
CA GLY A 35 -41.72 6.65 -10.91
C GLY A 35 -40.54 5.80 -10.44
N LEU A 36 -40.09 5.91 -9.18
CA LEU A 36 -39.05 5.04 -8.63
C LEU A 36 -39.61 3.70 -8.18
N TRP A 37 -38.88 2.62 -8.46
CA TRP A 37 -39.20 1.30 -7.98
C TRP A 37 -38.62 1.08 -6.59
N VAL A 38 -39.45 0.66 -5.64
CA VAL A 38 -39.05 0.21 -4.30
C VAL A 38 -38.73 -1.28 -4.39
N TYR A 39 -37.46 -1.63 -4.30
CA TYR A 39 -36.98 -3.01 -4.36
C TYR A 39 -37.18 -3.74 -3.02
N ARG A 40 -36.95 -3.02 -1.92
CA ARG A 40 -37.03 -3.58 -0.56
C ARG A 40 -37.20 -2.46 0.46
N LYS A 41 -37.83 -2.77 1.60
CA LYS A 41 -37.83 -1.94 2.81
C LYS A 41 -36.98 -2.57 3.90
N LEU A 42 -36.27 -1.73 4.65
CA LEU A 42 -35.36 -2.14 5.72
C LEU A 42 -35.53 -1.22 6.92
N LYS A 43 -35.20 -1.72 8.12
CA LYS A 43 -35.02 -0.84 9.28
C LYS A 43 -33.80 0.05 9.04
N ALA A 44 -33.96 1.36 9.22
CA ALA A 44 -32.88 2.30 8.95
C ALA A 44 -31.65 2.05 9.85
N ARG A 45 -31.88 1.63 11.10
CA ARG A 45 -30.82 1.25 12.04
C ARG A 45 -30.02 0.02 11.62
N GLU A 46 -30.66 -0.97 11.00
CA GLU A 46 -29.94 -2.16 10.50
C GLU A 46 -28.95 -1.79 9.39
N LEU A 47 -29.40 -0.96 8.44
CA LEU A 47 -28.52 -0.47 7.38
C LEU A 47 -27.43 0.43 7.94
N TRP A 48 -27.75 1.28 8.92
CA TRP A 48 -26.78 2.16 9.57
C TRP A 48 -25.71 1.37 10.35
N ASP A 49 -26.11 0.39 11.16
CA ASP A 49 -25.20 -0.52 11.87
C ASP A 49 -24.26 -1.24 10.89
N GLN A 50 -24.78 -1.72 9.75
CA GLN A 50 -23.96 -2.33 8.70
C GLN A 50 -22.90 -1.35 8.14
N VAL A 51 -23.30 -0.11 7.84
CA VAL A 51 -22.36 0.92 7.36
C VAL A 51 -21.32 1.24 8.44
N MET A 52 -21.75 1.41 9.70
CA MET A 52 -20.87 1.73 10.83
C MET A 52 -19.91 0.62 11.17
N ARG A 53 -20.31 -0.65 11.06
CA ARG A 53 -19.39 -1.81 11.21
C ARG A 53 -18.33 -1.81 10.11
N SER A 54 -18.74 -1.58 8.86
CA SER A 54 -17.78 -1.45 7.76
C SER A 54 -16.76 -0.34 8.03
N THR A 55 -17.23 0.86 8.38
CA THR A 55 -16.34 1.99 8.69
C THR A 55 -15.51 1.74 9.95
N TYR A 56 -16.00 1.01 10.94
CA TYR A 56 -15.23 0.66 12.13
C TYR A 56 -14.10 -0.34 11.83
N ASP A 57 -14.43 -1.40 11.07
CA ASP A 57 -13.52 -2.52 10.77
C ASP A 57 -12.53 -2.19 9.64
N HIS A 58 -12.89 -1.29 8.71
CA HIS A 58 -12.15 -1.02 7.47
C HIS A 58 -11.91 0.48 7.19
N ALA A 59 -12.27 1.40 8.10
CA ALA A 59 -12.30 2.87 7.92
C ALA A 59 -13.03 3.39 6.66
N GLU A 60 -13.81 2.52 6.00
CA GLU A 60 -14.60 2.85 4.82
C GLU A 60 -15.99 2.18 4.87
N PRO A 61 -17.04 2.84 4.35
CA PRO A 61 -17.00 4.10 3.61
C PRO A 61 -16.89 5.33 4.54
N GLY A 62 -16.35 6.43 4.02
CA GLY A 62 -16.49 7.75 4.64
C GLY A 62 -17.95 8.22 4.62
N ILE A 63 -18.37 9.01 5.60
CA ILE A 63 -19.77 9.44 5.75
C ILE A 63 -19.94 10.92 5.42
N LEU A 64 -20.79 11.19 4.44
CA LEU A 64 -21.17 12.53 4.00
C LEU A 64 -22.69 12.70 4.06
N PHE A 65 -23.13 13.87 4.46
CA PHE A 65 -24.54 14.23 4.57
C PHE A 65 -24.95 15.07 3.36
N ILE A 66 -25.22 14.41 2.24
CA ILE A 66 -25.46 15.06 0.94
C ILE A 66 -26.63 16.05 0.95
N ASP A 67 -27.71 15.76 1.70
CA ASP A 67 -28.84 16.68 1.91
C ASP A 67 -28.38 17.98 2.58
N ARG A 68 -27.46 17.87 3.56
CA ARG A 68 -26.89 19.02 4.27
C ARG A 68 -25.98 19.82 3.35
N MET A 69 -25.13 19.14 2.58
CA MET A 69 -24.26 19.78 1.60
C MET A 69 -25.08 20.58 0.58
N ASN A 70 -26.12 19.98 0.00
CA ASN A 70 -27.00 20.67 -0.97
C ASN A 70 -27.79 21.82 -0.33
N LYS A 71 -28.33 21.63 0.88
CA LYS A 71 -29.05 22.71 1.57
C LYS A 71 -28.12 23.90 1.86
N ASP A 72 -26.90 23.61 2.30
CA ASP A 72 -25.93 24.63 2.68
C ASP A 72 -25.16 25.24 1.50
N ASN A 73 -25.22 24.61 0.33
CA ASN A 73 -24.58 25.08 -0.90
C ASN A 73 -25.07 26.49 -1.28
N ASN A 74 -24.13 27.40 -1.57
CA ASN A 74 -24.44 28.75 -2.01
C ASN A 74 -25.19 28.80 -3.35
N LEU A 75 -25.01 27.78 -4.19
CA LEU A 75 -25.63 27.68 -5.51
C LEU A 75 -26.82 26.71 -5.56
N ASN A 76 -27.42 26.37 -4.41
CA ASN A 76 -28.54 25.42 -4.34
C ASN A 76 -29.76 25.76 -5.25
N TYR A 77 -29.85 27.00 -5.73
CA TYR A 77 -30.89 27.47 -6.63
C TYR A 77 -30.66 27.11 -8.11
N CYS A 78 -29.43 26.73 -8.48
CA CYS A 78 -29.06 26.45 -9.87
C CYS A 78 -28.17 25.20 -10.05
N GLU A 79 -27.83 24.49 -8.98
CA GLU A 79 -27.10 23.23 -9.08
C GLU A 79 -27.51 22.25 -7.97
N THR A 80 -27.28 20.97 -8.26
CA THR A 80 -27.40 19.87 -7.30
C THR A 80 -26.06 19.15 -7.24
N ILE A 81 -25.58 18.92 -6.03
CA ILE A 81 -24.37 18.16 -5.74
C ILE A 81 -24.76 16.70 -5.54
N GLU A 82 -24.15 15.80 -6.32
CA GLU A 82 -24.39 14.35 -6.23
C GLU A 82 -23.22 13.61 -5.57
N ALA A 83 -22.03 14.20 -5.57
CA ALA A 83 -20.82 13.61 -5.01
C ALA A 83 -19.84 14.71 -4.55
N THR A 84 -18.70 14.29 -4.01
CA THR A 84 -17.60 15.17 -3.63
C THR A 84 -16.32 14.79 -4.35
N ASN A 85 -15.33 15.68 -4.32
CA ASN A 85 -13.95 15.35 -4.66
C ASN A 85 -13.35 14.29 -3.70
N PRO A 86 -12.21 13.64 -4.04
CA PRO A 86 -11.66 12.52 -3.26
C PRO A 86 -11.40 12.79 -1.77
N CYS A 87 -11.17 14.05 -1.39
CA CYS A 87 -10.82 14.43 -0.01
C CYS A 87 -12.01 15.01 0.78
N ALA A 88 -13.20 15.10 0.17
CA ALA A 88 -14.46 15.53 0.79
C ALA A 88 -14.57 17.00 1.25
N GLU A 89 -13.57 17.85 0.99
CA GLU A 89 -13.58 19.29 1.30
C GLU A 89 -14.32 20.14 0.25
N GLN A 90 -14.47 19.63 -0.98
CA GLN A 90 -15.23 20.31 -2.03
C GLN A 90 -16.32 19.39 -2.58
N PRO A 91 -17.57 19.57 -2.11
CA PRO A 91 -18.73 19.06 -2.81
C PRO A 91 -18.82 19.76 -4.17
N LEU A 92 -18.83 18.98 -5.25
CA LEU A 92 -18.75 19.50 -6.62
C LEU A 92 -19.91 19.00 -7.48
N PRO A 93 -20.49 19.85 -8.33
CA PRO A 93 -21.40 19.39 -9.38
C PRO A 93 -20.62 18.63 -10.47
N PRO A 94 -21.29 17.95 -11.40
CA PRO A 94 -20.65 17.35 -12.56
C PRO A 94 -19.71 18.34 -13.27
N TYR A 95 -18.51 17.89 -13.61
CA TYR A 95 -17.45 18.69 -14.23
C TYR A 95 -16.91 19.87 -13.37
N GLY A 96 -17.31 19.97 -12.10
CA GLY A 96 -16.73 20.94 -11.17
C GLY A 96 -15.23 20.70 -10.93
N CYS A 97 -14.50 21.77 -10.61
CA CYS A 97 -13.06 21.73 -10.38
C CYS A 97 -12.67 22.19 -8.96
N CYS A 98 -11.60 21.60 -8.43
CA CYS A 98 -10.96 22.03 -7.18
C CYS A 98 -9.86 23.07 -7.45
N CYS A 99 -10.16 24.37 -7.27
CA CYS A 99 -9.14 25.43 -7.25
C CYS A 99 -8.82 25.80 -5.79
N LEU A 100 -7.72 25.28 -5.26
CA LEU A 100 -7.41 25.28 -3.83
C LEU A 100 -6.17 26.10 -3.47
N GLY A 101 -6.19 26.73 -2.30
CA GLY A 101 -5.04 27.38 -1.68
C GLY A 101 -5.10 27.29 -0.16
N SER A 102 -3.97 27.47 0.53
CA SER A 102 -3.95 27.46 2.00
C SER A 102 -2.98 28.48 2.57
N ILE A 103 -3.45 29.25 3.56
CA ILE A 103 -2.63 30.22 4.28
C ILE A 103 -2.02 29.56 5.54
N ASN A 104 -0.73 29.80 5.80
CA ASN A 104 -0.07 29.30 7.01
C ASN A 104 -0.36 30.19 8.22
N LEU A 105 -1.17 29.71 9.17
CA LEU A 105 -1.59 30.50 10.33
C LEU A 105 -0.46 30.84 11.31
N THR A 106 0.60 30.02 11.35
CA THR A 106 1.71 30.23 12.31
C THR A 106 2.47 31.54 12.05
N ARG A 107 2.37 32.08 10.83
CA ARG A 107 3.00 33.34 10.43
C ARG A 107 2.35 34.58 11.03
N PHE A 108 1.15 34.45 11.60
CA PHE A 108 0.39 35.57 12.14
C PHE A 108 0.37 35.60 13.67
N VAL A 109 1.06 34.68 14.35
CA VAL A 109 1.15 34.72 15.81
C VAL A 109 2.31 35.62 16.25
N LYS A 110 2.00 36.61 17.09
CA LYS A 110 2.95 37.52 17.73
C LYS A 110 3.24 37.06 19.15
N ASN A 111 4.46 37.32 19.63
CA ASN A 111 4.89 37.00 21.00
C ASN A 111 4.58 35.55 21.40
N ALA A 112 4.85 34.59 20.51
CA ALA A 112 4.52 33.19 20.70
C ALA A 112 5.03 32.64 22.04
N PHE A 113 4.25 31.76 22.68
CA PHE A 113 4.54 31.11 23.96
C PHE A 113 4.67 32.08 25.16
N SER A 114 4.09 33.27 25.07
CA SER A 114 4.07 34.25 26.17
C SER A 114 2.64 34.60 26.60
N ALA A 115 2.50 35.26 27.75
CA ALA A 115 1.21 35.79 28.20
C ALA A 115 0.67 36.93 27.31
N GLN A 116 1.50 37.47 26.41
CA GLN A 116 1.14 38.51 25.44
C GLN A 116 1.00 37.97 24.02
N ALA A 117 0.89 36.64 23.87
CA ALA A 117 0.69 36.00 22.57
C ALA A 117 -0.64 36.47 21.96
N ASP A 118 -0.62 36.87 20.69
CA ASP A 118 -1.79 37.40 19.98
C ASP A 118 -1.73 37.09 18.47
N PHE A 119 -2.87 37.15 17.79
CA PHE A 119 -2.99 36.85 16.36
C PHE A 119 -3.15 38.12 15.51
N ASP A 120 -2.30 38.29 14.50
CA ASP A 120 -2.25 39.46 13.61
C ASP A 120 -3.31 39.39 12.49
N TYR A 121 -4.55 39.69 12.86
CA TYR A 121 -5.67 39.78 11.91
C TYR A 121 -5.42 40.76 10.75
N PRO A 122 -4.86 41.97 10.96
CA PRO A 122 -4.55 42.87 9.85
C PRO A 122 -3.60 42.26 8.81
N ALA A 123 -2.54 41.56 9.24
CA ALA A 123 -1.64 40.88 8.30
C ALA A 123 -2.33 39.71 7.60
N PHE A 124 -3.07 38.89 8.34
CA PHE A 124 -3.83 37.77 7.78
C PHE A 124 -4.84 38.24 6.72
N GLY A 125 -5.51 39.36 6.96
CA GLY A 125 -6.48 39.95 6.03
C GLY A 125 -5.87 40.32 4.68
N ARG A 126 -4.64 40.87 4.67
CA ARG A 126 -3.94 41.20 3.41
C ARG A 126 -3.62 39.95 2.59
N ASP A 127 -3.18 38.89 3.25
CA ASP A 127 -2.86 37.63 2.58
C ASP A 127 -4.11 36.94 2.04
N ILE A 128 -5.25 37.04 2.74
CA ILE A 128 -6.54 36.57 2.24
C ILE A 128 -6.92 37.28 0.94
N ASP A 129 -6.81 38.61 0.88
CA ASP A 129 -7.16 39.38 -0.33
C ASP A 129 -6.34 38.94 -1.55
N VAL A 130 -5.03 38.84 -1.36
CA VAL A 130 -4.10 38.41 -2.41
C VAL A 130 -4.40 36.97 -2.83
N SER A 131 -4.68 36.09 -1.87
CA SER A 131 -4.95 34.68 -2.14
C SER A 131 -6.25 34.48 -2.92
N VAL A 132 -7.33 35.21 -2.59
CA VAL A 132 -8.59 35.16 -3.34
C VAL A 132 -8.37 35.62 -4.80
N ARG A 133 -7.64 36.73 -5.01
CA ARG A 133 -7.30 37.17 -6.37
C ARG A 133 -6.43 36.14 -7.10
N MET A 134 -5.46 35.55 -6.43
CA MET A 134 -4.58 34.55 -7.01
C MET A 134 -5.38 33.33 -7.50
N LEU A 135 -6.28 32.80 -6.67
CA LEU A 135 -7.15 31.68 -7.04
C LEU A 135 -8.13 32.05 -8.16
N ASP A 136 -8.69 33.26 -8.16
CA ASP A 136 -9.53 33.74 -9.27
C ASP A 136 -8.75 33.77 -10.61
N ASN A 137 -7.48 34.20 -10.58
CA ASN A 137 -6.62 34.18 -11.77
C ASN A 137 -6.29 32.75 -12.23
N VAL A 138 -6.12 31.80 -11.30
CA VAL A 138 -5.83 30.39 -11.63
C VAL A 138 -6.90 29.84 -12.58
N LEU A 139 -8.18 30.13 -12.32
CA LEU A 139 -9.29 29.69 -13.17
C LEU A 139 -9.16 30.15 -14.63
N ASP A 140 -8.58 31.32 -14.87
CA ASP A 140 -8.42 31.90 -16.21
C ASP A 140 -7.18 31.34 -16.94
N VAL A 141 -6.13 30.97 -16.20
CA VAL A 141 -4.87 30.45 -16.79
C VAL A 141 -4.82 28.93 -16.86
N THR A 142 -5.73 28.23 -16.17
CA THR A 142 -5.82 26.77 -16.22
C THR A 142 -6.12 26.29 -17.63
N HIS A 143 -5.32 25.33 -18.11
CA HIS A 143 -5.64 24.57 -19.30
C HIS A 143 -6.61 23.44 -18.94
N TRP A 144 -7.84 23.51 -19.44
CA TRP A 144 -8.90 22.57 -19.11
C TRP A 144 -8.83 21.32 -19.98
N PRO A 145 -8.86 20.11 -19.39
CA PRO A 145 -8.83 18.87 -20.17
C PRO A 145 -10.15 18.58 -20.90
N LEU A 146 -11.26 19.17 -20.45
CA LEU A 146 -12.60 19.01 -21.02
C LEU A 146 -13.29 20.38 -21.14
N GLU A 147 -13.99 20.61 -22.24
CA GLU A 147 -14.77 21.83 -22.47
C GLU A 147 -15.82 22.05 -21.38
N GLN A 148 -16.50 20.99 -20.94
CA GLN A 148 -17.51 21.07 -19.87
C GLN A 148 -16.92 21.56 -18.53
N GLN A 149 -15.65 21.21 -18.24
CA GLN A 149 -14.99 21.72 -17.02
C GLN A 149 -14.65 23.20 -17.16
N GLN A 150 -14.22 23.64 -18.36
CA GLN A 150 -13.98 25.04 -18.65
C GLN A 150 -15.26 25.87 -18.50
N ASP A 151 -16.37 25.39 -19.05
CA ASP A 151 -17.66 26.06 -18.98
C ASP A 151 -18.16 26.17 -17.54
N GLU A 152 -18.07 25.08 -16.79
CA GLU A 152 -18.47 25.02 -15.38
C GLU A 152 -17.62 25.97 -14.51
N ALA A 153 -16.30 25.96 -14.69
CA ALA A 153 -15.39 26.86 -14.01
C ALA A 153 -15.66 28.34 -14.38
N SER A 154 -15.92 28.63 -15.66
CA SER A 154 -16.19 29.98 -16.15
C SER A 154 -17.54 30.52 -15.65
N ALA A 155 -18.56 29.66 -15.58
CA ALA A 155 -19.92 30.03 -15.19
C ALA A 155 -20.04 30.34 -13.69
N LYS A 156 -19.28 29.65 -12.83
CA LYS A 156 -19.45 29.69 -11.37
C LYS A 156 -18.22 30.18 -10.61
N ARG A 157 -17.04 30.13 -11.22
CA ARG A 157 -15.76 30.59 -10.68
C ARG A 157 -15.47 30.12 -9.25
N ARG A 158 -15.73 28.84 -8.98
CA ARG A 158 -15.57 28.22 -7.66
C ARG A 158 -14.09 28.17 -7.26
N ILE A 159 -13.77 28.67 -6.07
CA ILE A 159 -12.46 28.52 -5.45
C ILE A 159 -12.60 27.98 -4.02
N GLY A 160 -11.50 27.56 -3.41
CA GLY A 160 -11.45 27.08 -2.03
C GLY A 160 -10.16 27.49 -1.35
N LEU A 161 -10.20 28.61 -0.64
CA LEU A 161 -9.13 29.05 0.22
C LEU A 161 -9.33 28.45 1.62
N GLY A 162 -8.31 27.76 2.10
CA GLY A 162 -8.24 27.25 3.46
C GLY A 162 -7.02 27.77 4.21
N PHE A 163 -6.65 27.05 5.25
CA PHE A 163 -5.44 27.32 6.00
C PHE A 163 -4.80 26.04 6.50
N THR A 164 -3.53 26.16 6.87
CA THR A 164 -2.76 25.13 7.57
C THR A 164 -2.14 25.73 8.83
N GLY A 165 -1.68 24.90 9.76
CA GLY A 165 -0.99 25.32 10.97
C GLY A 165 -1.92 25.75 12.11
N LEU A 166 -3.20 25.36 12.11
CA LEU A 166 -4.11 25.76 13.20
C LEU A 166 -3.67 25.20 14.56
N GLY A 167 -3.32 23.91 14.62
CA GLY A 167 -2.85 23.27 15.84
C GLY A 167 -1.64 24.01 16.41
N ASP A 168 -0.64 24.28 15.58
CA ASP A 168 0.54 25.03 15.98
C ASP A 168 0.26 26.47 16.38
N ALA A 169 -0.61 27.18 15.63
CA ALA A 169 -0.98 28.54 15.98
C ALA A 169 -1.63 28.59 17.37
N LEU A 170 -2.47 27.61 17.72
CA LEU A 170 -3.07 27.50 19.06
C LEU A 170 -2.01 27.23 20.14
N ILE A 171 -1.05 26.34 19.89
CA ILE A 171 0.07 26.10 20.81
C ILE A 171 0.89 27.38 21.01
N MET A 172 1.20 28.11 19.92
CA MET A 172 1.93 29.38 19.98
C MET A 172 1.15 30.47 20.72
N LEU A 173 -0.18 30.40 20.74
CA LEU A 173 -1.07 31.26 21.53
C LEU A 173 -1.29 30.76 22.96
N CYS A 174 -0.61 29.70 23.38
CA CYS A 174 -0.76 29.05 24.69
C CYS A 174 -2.16 28.47 24.94
N LEU A 175 -2.86 28.03 23.88
CA LEU A 175 -4.20 27.46 23.94
C LEU A 175 -4.16 25.95 23.67
N LYS A 176 -4.60 25.16 24.66
CA LYS A 176 -4.68 23.71 24.52
C LYS A 176 -5.82 23.32 23.57
N TYR A 177 -5.51 22.56 22.52
CA TYR A 177 -6.41 22.31 21.38
C TYR A 177 -7.81 21.80 21.74
N ASP A 178 -7.93 20.95 22.76
CA ASP A 178 -9.20 20.31 23.18
C ASP A 178 -10.08 21.17 24.10
N THR A 179 -9.71 22.43 24.33
CA THR A 179 -10.44 23.36 25.21
C THR A 179 -11.49 24.23 24.48
N ALA A 180 -12.42 24.81 25.23
CA ALA A 180 -13.44 25.69 24.66
C ALA A 180 -12.83 27.00 24.14
N GLU A 181 -11.80 27.51 24.83
CA GLU A 181 -11.05 28.70 24.49
C GLU A 181 -10.31 28.53 23.16
N ALA A 182 -9.68 27.37 22.94
CA ALA A 182 -9.04 27.04 21.67
C ALA A 182 -10.04 26.97 20.51
N ARG A 183 -11.20 26.33 20.71
CA ARG A 183 -12.28 26.29 19.71
C ARG A 183 -12.87 27.67 19.41
N ALA A 184 -13.01 28.52 20.42
CA ALA A 184 -13.45 29.89 20.24
C ALA A 184 -12.43 30.71 19.43
N MET A 185 -11.13 30.52 19.67
CA MET A 185 -10.08 31.16 18.89
C MET A 185 -10.07 30.67 17.42
N ALA A 186 -10.18 29.36 17.20
CA ALA A 186 -10.30 28.77 15.86
C ALA A 186 -11.52 29.30 15.10
N THR A 187 -12.66 29.44 15.79
CA THR A 187 -13.87 30.07 15.24
C THR A 187 -13.59 31.51 14.83
N LYS A 188 -13.01 32.32 15.72
CA LYS A 188 -12.70 33.73 15.45
C LYS A 188 -11.74 33.92 14.25
N ILE A 189 -10.72 33.07 14.13
CA ILE A 189 -9.82 33.08 12.96
C ILE A 189 -10.60 32.76 11.67
N SER A 190 -11.45 31.73 11.73
CA SER A 190 -12.22 31.25 10.57
C SER A 190 -13.31 32.25 10.14
N GLU A 191 -13.99 32.90 11.09
CA GLU A 191 -14.97 33.95 10.82
C GLU A 191 -14.32 35.16 10.14
N TYR A 192 -13.18 35.60 10.64
CA TYR A 192 -12.43 36.69 10.03
C TYR A 192 -12.01 36.37 8.61
N MET A 193 -11.52 35.14 8.38
CA MET A 193 -11.17 34.67 7.04
C MET A 193 -12.37 34.64 6.11
N ARG A 194 -13.51 34.13 6.59
CA ARG A 194 -14.76 34.08 5.83
C ARG A 194 -15.17 35.46 5.37
N ASP A 195 -15.34 36.37 6.32
CA ASP A 195 -15.87 37.70 6.01
C ASP A 195 -14.91 38.45 5.09
N ARG A 196 -13.59 38.33 5.31
CA ARG A 196 -12.60 38.96 4.45
C ARG A 196 -12.56 38.37 3.03
N ALA A 197 -12.64 37.05 2.88
CA ALA A 197 -12.61 36.39 1.58
C ALA A 197 -13.81 36.78 0.70
N TYR A 198 -15.01 36.85 1.31
CA TYR A 198 -16.20 37.32 0.61
C TYR A 198 -16.06 38.80 0.20
N LEU A 199 -15.57 39.67 1.09
CA LEU A 199 -15.32 41.07 0.75
C LEU A 199 -14.26 41.24 -0.34
N ALA A 200 -13.20 40.42 -0.34
CA ALA A 200 -12.20 40.42 -1.42
C ALA A 200 -12.81 40.03 -2.76
N SER A 201 -13.71 39.03 -2.77
CA SER A 201 -14.44 38.62 -3.98
C SER A 201 -15.45 39.67 -4.43
N VAL A 202 -16.05 40.45 -3.52
CA VAL A 202 -16.84 41.64 -3.86
C VAL A 202 -15.99 42.68 -4.58
N GLU A 203 -14.78 42.98 -4.07
CA GLU A 203 -13.87 43.92 -4.73
C GLU A 203 -13.45 43.42 -6.13
N LEU A 204 -13.22 42.11 -6.29
CA LEU A 204 -12.99 41.53 -7.61
C LEU A 204 -14.23 41.64 -8.52
N ALA A 205 -15.44 41.54 -7.99
CA ALA A 205 -16.66 41.72 -8.77
C ALA A 205 -16.78 43.15 -9.29
N ARG A 206 -16.35 44.14 -8.50
CA ARG A 206 -16.30 45.56 -8.92
C ARG A 206 -15.30 45.79 -10.06
N GLU A 207 -14.17 45.08 -10.03
CA GLU A 207 -13.14 45.19 -11.06
C GLU A 207 -13.48 44.40 -12.33
N ARG A 208 -13.97 43.16 -12.18
CA ARG A 208 -14.01 42.15 -13.26
C ARG A 208 -15.42 41.64 -13.58
N GLY A 209 -16.44 42.13 -12.87
CA GLY A 209 -17.80 41.62 -12.93
C GLY A 209 -18.02 40.39 -12.03
N SER A 210 -19.27 40.15 -11.67
CA SER A 210 -19.69 38.96 -10.92
C SER A 210 -19.53 37.68 -11.74
N PHE A 211 -19.53 36.50 -11.09
CA PHE A 211 -19.63 35.25 -11.84
C PHE A 211 -20.96 35.18 -12.63
N PRO A 212 -20.98 34.57 -13.83
CA PRO A 212 -22.14 34.60 -14.72
C PRO A 212 -23.48 34.13 -14.12
N LEU A 213 -23.48 33.10 -13.27
CA LEU A 213 -24.71 32.56 -12.65
C LEU A 213 -25.12 33.25 -11.34
N PHE A 214 -24.51 34.38 -11.00
CA PHE A 214 -24.80 35.08 -9.76
C PHE A 214 -26.19 35.72 -9.78
N ASN A 215 -26.98 35.43 -8.75
CA ASN A 215 -28.24 36.10 -8.47
C ASN A 215 -28.29 36.45 -6.98
N ALA A 216 -28.25 37.74 -6.64
CA ALA A 216 -28.11 38.18 -5.25
C ALA A 216 -29.27 37.72 -4.34
N ASP A 217 -30.50 37.71 -4.84
CA ASP A 217 -31.68 37.34 -4.05
C ASP A 217 -31.71 35.84 -3.77
N LEU A 218 -31.42 35.02 -4.78
CA LEU A 218 -31.37 33.57 -4.61
C LEU A 218 -30.14 33.13 -3.80
N TYR A 219 -28.99 33.76 -4.03
CA TYR A 219 -27.73 33.45 -3.35
C TYR A 219 -27.80 33.75 -1.84
N LEU A 220 -28.42 34.86 -1.45
CA LEU A 220 -28.49 35.32 -0.06
C LEU A 220 -29.75 34.86 0.70
N SER A 221 -30.58 34.02 0.10
CA SER A 221 -31.81 33.50 0.70
C SER A 221 -31.80 31.95 0.79
N GLY A 222 -32.91 31.34 1.21
CA GLY A 222 -33.07 29.87 1.16
C GLY A 222 -32.40 29.08 2.30
N GLY A 223 -31.78 29.74 3.29
CA GLY A 223 -31.19 29.05 4.44
C GLY A 223 -29.90 28.29 4.12
N ASN A 224 -29.24 28.64 3.02
CA ASN A 224 -27.90 28.17 2.64
C ASN A 224 -26.79 28.85 3.48
N PHE A 225 -25.53 28.58 3.17
CA PHE A 225 -24.40 29.20 3.83
C PHE A 225 -24.41 30.72 3.74
N ALA A 226 -24.48 31.28 2.52
CA ALA A 226 -24.40 32.72 2.29
C ALA A 226 -25.51 33.53 3.00
N SER A 227 -26.69 32.94 3.23
CA SER A 227 -27.75 33.57 4.00
C SER A 227 -27.36 33.91 5.46
N ARG A 228 -26.40 33.17 6.02
CA ARG A 228 -25.86 33.35 7.39
C ARG A 228 -24.71 34.33 7.49
N LEU A 229 -24.21 34.85 6.35
CA LEU A 229 -23.17 35.88 6.36
C LEU A 229 -23.64 37.13 7.16
N PRO A 230 -22.71 37.89 7.76
CA PRO A 230 -23.03 39.14 8.44
C PRO A 230 -23.78 40.11 7.53
N THR A 231 -24.68 40.90 8.10
CA THR A 231 -25.52 41.86 7.35
C THR A 231 -24.68 42.78 6.47
N GLU A 232 -23.58 43.31 6.99
CA GLU A 232 -22.68 44.19 6.26
C GLU A 232 -22.08 43.51 5.00
N VAL A 233 -21.63 42.27 5.12
CA VAL A 233 -21.11 41.49 3.98
C VAL A 233 -22.21 41.25 2.95
N LYS A 234 -23.42 40.89 3.39
CA LYS A 234 -24.57 40.68 2.49
C LYS A 234 -24.96 41.95 1.74
N GLU A 235 -24.90 43.11 2.40
CA GLU A 235 -25.18 44.40 1.75
C GLU A 235 -24.15 44.73 0.67
N GLN A 236 -22.86 44.46 0.91
CA GLN A 236 -21.82 44.63 -0.10
C GLN A 236 -22.04 43.69 -1.29
N ILE A 237 -22.36 42.42 -1.05
CA ILE A 237 -22.68 41.44 -2.09
C ILE A 237 -23.89 41.87 -2.92
N ARG A 238 -24.96 42.38 -2.30
CA ARG A 238 -26.13 42.89 -3.05
C ARG A 238 -25.78 44.11 -3.90
N ARG A 239 -24.95 45.00 -3.38
CA ARG A 239 -24.64 46.28 -4.02
C ARG A 239 -23.68 46.12 -5.21
N TYR A 240 -22.69 45.26 -5.09
CA TYR A 240 -21.56 45.18 -6.01
C TYR A 240 -21.40 43.82 -6.69
N GLY A 241 -22.13 42.81 -6.22
CA GLY A 241 -22.04 41.44 -6.69
C GLY A 241 -20.85 40.67 -6.12
N LEU A 242 -20.64 39.45 -6.62
CA LEU A 242 -19.63 38.53 -6.12
C LEU A 242 -18.90 37.85 -7.28
N ARG A 243 -17.56 37.80 -7.24
CA ARG A 243 -16.75 37.24 -8.34
C ARG A 243 -16.73 35.73 -8.36
N ASN A 244 -16.86 35.08 -7.21
CA ASN A 244 -16.68 33.63 -7.05
C ASN A 244 -17.87 33.05 -6.28
N SER A 245 -18.42 31.92 -6.73
CA SER A 245 -19.60 31.31 -6.08
C SER A 245 -19.32 30.77 -4.67
N HIS A 246 -18.12 30.24 -4.47
CA HIS A 246 -17.61 29.71 -3.20
C HIS A 246 -16.17 30.16 -3.02
N LEU A 247 -15.77 30.33 -1.77
CA LEU A 247 -14.52 30.95 -1.40
C LEU A 247 -13.67 30.08 -0.47
N LEU A 248 -14.26 29.20 0.33
CA LEU A 248 -13.61 28.66 1.52
C LEU A 248 -13.68 27.14 1.56
N SER A 249 -12.52 26.50 1.69
CA SER A 249 -12.40 25.04 1.73
C SER A 249 -11.19 24.65 2.56
N ILE A 250 -11.37 23.79 3.57
CA ILE A 250 -10.24 23.26 4.34
C ILE A 250 -9.83 21.93 3.74
N ALA A 251 -8.84 21.96 2.85
CA ALA A 251 -8.29 20.78 2.17
C ALA A 251 -7.19 20.09 3.00
N PRO A 252 -6.85 18.83 2.70
CA PRO A 252 -5.66 18.20 3.25
C PRO A 252 -4.40 18.96 2.82
N THR A 253 -3.53 19.27 3.77
CA THR A 253 -2.35 20.11 3.51
C THR A 253 -1.02 19.37 3.73
N GLY A 254 -1.03 18.05 3.89
CA GLY A 254 0.15 17.23 4.22
C GLY A 254 1.44 17.60 3.47
N THR A 255 1.39 17.65 2.14
CA THR A 255 2.56 17.99 1.31
C THR A 255 2.96 19.46 1.45
N ILE A 256 2.01 20.40 1.42
CA ILE A 256 2.31 21.83 1.45
C ILE A 256 2.74 22.30 2.84
N SER A 257 2.20 21.73 3.91
CA SER A 257 2.61 22.03 5.28
C SER A 257 4.07 21.63 5.50
N LEU A 258 4.41 20.42 5.06
CA LEU A 258 5.76 19.89 5.16
C LEU A 258 6.76 20.60 4.25
N ALA A 259 6.38 20.93 3.01
CA ALA A 259 7.31 21.54 2.05
C ALA A 259 7.43 23.06 2.16
N PHE A 260 6.35 23.76 2.52
CA PHE A 260 6.25 25.22 2.41
C PHE A 260 5.80 25.91 3.70
N ALA A 261 5.26 25.17 4.68
CA ALA A 261 4.90 25.70 5.99
C ALA A 261 5.83 25.20 7.11
N ASP A 262 7.05 24.79 6.75
CA ASP A 262 8.11 24.42 7.69
C ASP A 262 7.68 23.33 8.70
N ASN A 263 6.92 22.37 8.17
CA ASN A 263 6.29 21.26 8.89
C ASN A 263 5.31 21.69 10.00
N ALA A 264 4.50 22.71 9.72
CA ALA A 264 3.38 23.05 10.58
C ALA A 264 2.29 21.94 10.57
N SER A 265 1.49 21.89 11.63
CA SER A 265 0.31 21.03 11.74
C SER A 265 -0.59 21.17 10.52
N ASN A 266 -1.13 20.08 10.01
CA ASN A 266 -1.97 20.14 8.81
C ASN A 266 -3.30 20.84 9.09
N GLY A 267 -3.78 21.59 8.10
CA GLY A 267 -5.18 22.01 8.01
C GLY A 267 -5.71 22.63 9.30
N ILE A 268 -6.73 21.97 9.85
CA ILE A 268 -7.25 22.26 11.19
C ILE A 268 -6.82 21.19 12.22
N GLU A 269 -5.99 20.21 11.86
CA GLU A 269 -5.47 19.16 12.73
C GLU A 269 -4.52 19.67 13.82
N PRO A 270 -4.50 19.03 15.01
CA PRO A 270 -3.38 19.19 15.94
C PRO A 270 -2.13 18.47 15.39
N PRO A 271 -0.92 18.82 15.86
CA PRO A 271 0.30 18.09 15.53
C PRO A 271 0.16 16.59 15.80
N PHE A 272 0.59 15.75 14.86
CA PHE A 272 0.55 14.30 15.06
C PHE A 272 1.66 13.81 16.00
N SER A 273 2.85 14.39 15.85
CA SER A 273 4.05 14.13 16.67
C SER A 273 4.97 15.34 16.62
N TRP A 274 5.75 15.55 17.67
CA TRP A 274 6.76 16.60 17.75
C TRP A 274 7.99 16.30 16.89
N VAL A 275 8.38 15.04 16.79
CA VAL A 275 9.54 14.57 16.03
C VAL A 275 9.21 13.24 15.36
N TYR A 276 9.60 13.07 14.10
CA TYR A 276 9.50 11.80 13.38
C TYR A 276 10.54 11.71 12.26
N THR A 277 10.82 10.49 11.80
CA THR A 277 11.82 10.24 10.75
C THR A 277 11.14 10.04 9.40
N ARG A 278 11.52 10.85 8.39
CA ARG A 278 11.04 10.71 7.02
C ARG A 278 12.12 10.12 6.11
N LYS A 279 11.82 8.97 5.50
CA LYS A 279 12.66 8.36 4.45
C LYS A 279 12.37 9.00 3.11
N LYS A 280 13.36 9.66 2.50
CA LYS A 280 13.29 10.16 1.12
C LYS A 280 14.15 9.27 0.22
N ARG A 281 13.55 8.77 -0.84
CA ARG A 281 14.28 8.11 -1.93
C ARG A 281 15.04 9.16 -2.73
N MET A 282 16.35 8.97 -2.84
CA MET A 282 17.26 9.84 -3.57
C MET A 282 17.28 9.45 -5.05
N ALA A 283 17.78 10.34 -5.92
CA ALA A 283 17.81 10.12 -7.37
C ALA A 283 18.68 8.91 -7.78
N ASP A 284 19.64 8.53 -6.93
CA ASP A 284 20.48 7.35 -7.08
C ASP A 284 19.83 6.05 -6.57
N GLY A 285 18.57 6.11 -6.11
CA GLY A 285 17.83 4.97 -5.58
C GLY A 285 18.11 4.63 -4.12
N THR A 286 19.07 5.30 -3.46
CA THR A 286 19.28 5.18 -2.01
C THR A 286 18.16 5.85 -1.23
N HIS A 287 18.02 5.52 0.06
CA HIS A 287 17.08 6.22 0.95
C HIS A 287 17.89 7.02 1.96
N LYS A 288 17.57 8.30 2.09
CA LYS A 288 18.10 9.16 3.14
C LYS A 288 17.00 9.46 4.14
N GLU A 289 17.30 9.22 5.41
CA GLU A 289 16.43 9.57 6.51
C GLU A 289 16.65 11.03 6.92
N TYR A 290 15.56 11.73 7.16
CA TYR A 290 15.55 13.10 7.65
C TYR A 290 14.74 13.09 8.95
N ALA A 291 15.34 13.56 10.04
CA ALA A 291 14.57 13.94 11.21
C ALA A 291 13.74 15.16 10.84
N VAL A 292 12.43 15.07 11.06
CA VAL A 292 11.48 16.14 10.85
C VAL A 292 10.92 16.52 12.21
N GLU A 293 10.97 17.81 12.51
CA GLU A 293 10.45 18.38 13.75
C GLU A 293 9.21 19.22 13.41
N ASP A 294 8.22 19.19 14.28
CA ASP A 294 7.06 20.08 14.23
C ASP A 294 7.48 21.56 14.36
N TYR A 295 6.74 22.46 13.69
CA TYR A 295 7.07 23.89 13.64
C TYR A 295 7.02 24.55 15.03
N ALA A 296 5.91 24.40 15.74
CA ALA A 296 5.73 25.06 17.04
C ALA A 296 6.71 24.49 18.06
N TRP A 297 6.94 23.19 18.05
CA TRP A 297 7.93 22.54 18.91
C TRP A 297 9.35 23.08 18.68
N ARG A 298 9.78 23.16 17.41
CA ARG A 298 11.12 23.66 17.07
C ARG A 298 11.27 25.14 17.40
N LEU A 299 10.22 25.95 17.20
CA LEU A 299 10.24 27.37 17.58
C LEU A 299 10.32 27.55 19.10
N TYR A 300 9.56 26.77 19.88
CA TYR A 300 9.61 26.80 21.34
C TYR A 300 11.02 26.49 21.87
N LYS A 301 11.63 25.43 21.34
CA LYS A 301 13.04 25.08 21.61
C LYS A 301 14.00 26.21 21.25
N HIS A 302 13.81 26.83 20.09
CA HIS A 302 14.66 27.95 19.63
C HIS A 302 14.58 29.17 20.56
N LEU A 303 13.40 29.44 21.13
CA LEU A 303 13.17 30.53 22.07
C LEU A 303 13.62 30.20 23.51
N GLY A 304 14.24 29.04 23.73
CA GLY A 304 14.78 28.62 25.03
C GLY A 304 13.81 27.84 25.91
N GLY A 305 12.68 27.39 25.35
CA GLY A 305 11.74 26.52 26.06
C GLY A 305 12.30 25.12 26.32
N ASP A 306 11.92 24.53 27.47
CA ASP A 306 12.33 23.18 27.85
C ASP A 306 11.48 22.11 27.13
N THR A 307 12.09 21.36 26.20
CA THR A 307 11.40 20.30 25.46
C THR A 307 11.24 19.00 26.25
N THR A 308 11.84 18.89 27.43
CA THR A 308 11.67 17.73 28.33
C THR A 308 10.45 17.87 29.24
N GLU A 309 10.01 19.11 29.49
CA GLU A 309 8.81 19.44 30.27
C GLU A 309 7.95 20.43 29.46
N LEU A 310 7.16 19.90 28.54
CA LEU A 310 6.30 20.72 27.67
C LEU A 310 5.12 21.30 28.46
N PRO A 311 4.76 22.58 28.24
CA PRO A 311 3.55 23.18 28.80
C PRO A 311 2.27 22.43 28.38
N ASN A 312 1.22 22.55 29.19
CA ASN A 312 -0.04 21.80 29.01
C ASN A 312 -0.79 22.06 27.69
N TYR A 313 -0.44 23.12 26.95
CA TYR A 313 -1.01 23.43 25.65
C TYR A 313 -0.36 22.66 24.50
N PHE A 314 0.78 22.00 24.71
CA PHE A 314 1.34 21.01 23.79
C PHE A 314 0.58 19.69 23.93
N VAL A 315 -0.35 19.44 23.02
CA VAL A 315 -1.04 18.16 22.89
C VAL A 315 -1.03 17.69 21.44
N THR A 316 -0.79 16.40 21.27
CA THR A 316 -0.77 15.73 19.97
C THR A 316 -2.15 15.19 19.60
N ALA A 317 -2.31 14.82 18.33
CA ALA A 317 -3.53 14.22 17.80
C ALA A 317 -3.95 12.93 18.51
N LEU A 318 -3.01 12.18 19.09
CA LEU A 318 -3.25 10.91 19.78
C LEU A 318 -3.60 11.08 21.26
N GLU A 319 -3.36 12.26 21.83
CA GLU A 319 -3.61 12.57 23.24
C GLU A 319 -4.99 13.19 23.51
N ILE A 320 -5.72 13.58 22.45
CA ILE A 320 -7.05 14.17 22.57
C ILE A 320 -8.14 13.19 22.13
N SER A 321 -9.34 13.33 22.70
CA SER A 321 -10.45 12.43 22.41
C SER A 321 -11.01 12.61 20.99
N ALA A 322 -11.61 11.56 20.43
CA ALA A 322 -12.31 11.61 19.14
C ALA A 322 -13.42 12.69 19.12
N HIS A 323 -14.12 12.85 20.25
CA HIS A 323 -15.11 13.92 20.44
C HIS A 323 -14.47 15.31 20.34
N ALA A 324 -13.30 15.54 20.96
CA ALA A 324 -12.59 16.82 20.88
C ALA A 324 -12.15 17.15 19.44
N HIS A 325 -11.68 16.14 18.68
CA HIS A 325 -11.40 16.31 17.25
C HIS A 325 -12.65 16.75 16.48
N LYS A 326 -13.80 16.08 16.68
CA LYS A 326 -15.08 16.42 16.06
C LYS A 326 -15.57 17.81 16.47
N ASP A 327 -15.41 18.19 17.74
CA ASP A 327 -15.85 19.49 18.25
C ASP A 327 -15.05 20.65 17.64
N MET A 328 -13.77 20.45 17.31
CA MET A 328 -13.03 21.43 16.52
C MET A 328 -13.59 21.58 15.10
N VAL A 329 -13.97 20.46 14.44
CA VAL A 329 -14.66 20.53 13.14
C VAL A 329 -15.97 21.31 13.28
N ALA A 330 -16.75 21.04 14.33
CA ALA A 330 -18.01 21.74 14.59
C ALA A 330 -17.84 23.23 14.88
N ALA A 331 -16.71 23.64 15.48
CA ALA A 331 -16.39 25.04 15.69
C ALA A 331 -16.07 25.78 14.37
N VAL A 332 -15.32 25.14 13.46
CA VAL A 332 -14.85 25.76 12.21
C VAL A 332 -15.87 25.66 11.07
N ALA A 333 -16.59 24.54 10.96
CA ALA A 333 -17.49 24.25 9.83
C ALA A 333 -18.53 25.33 9.51
N PRO A 334 -19.15 26.03 10.49
CA PRO A 334 -20.09 27.13 10.20
C PRO A 334 -19.48 28.29 9.41
N CYS A 335 -18.14 28.39 9.36
CA CYS A 335 -17.41 29.43 8.65
C CYS A 335 -16.97 29.02 7.24
N ILE A 336 -17.16 27.76 6.84
CA ILE A 336 -16.67 27.19 5.57
C ILE A 336 -17.82 26.90 4.62
N ASP A 337 -17.83 27.56 3.45
CA ASP A 337 -18.93 27.46 2.48
C ASP A 337 -18.94 26.15 1.69
N THR A 338 -17.77 25.53 1.46
CA THR A 338 -17.69 24.17 0.91
C THR A 338 -17.73 23.12 2.04
N ALA A 339 -16.62 22.51 2.44
CA ALA A 339 -16.51 21.50 3.48
C ALA A 339 -15.07 21.45 4.04
N ILE A 340 -14.85 20.54 4.99
CA ILE A 340 -13.59 20.38 5.72
C ILE A 340 -13.12 18.94 5.59
N SER A 341 -11.89 18.75 5.14
CA SER A 341 -11.17 17.49 5.23
C SER A 341 -10.27 17.53 6.46
N LYS A 342 -10.81 17.09 7.60
CA LYS A 342 -10.06 16.85 8.83
C LYS A 342 -10.27 15.41 9.25
N THR A 343 -9.18 14.73 9.54
CA THR A 343 -9.22 13.39 10.12
C THR A 343 -9.50 13.48 11.63
N VAL A 344 -10.52 12.75 12.09
CA VAL A 344 -10.75 12.45 13.50
C VAL A 344 -10.00 11.17 13.84
N ASN A 345 -8.92 11.28 14.61
CA ASN A 345 -8.19 10.10 15.06
C ASN A 345 -8.97 9.40 16.18
N VAL A 346 -9.17 8.09 16.02
CA VAL A 346 -9.93 7.24 16.93
C VAL A 346 -9.00 6.12 17.41
N PRO A 347 -8.89 5.87 18.73
CA PRO A 347 -8.12 4.76 19.28
C PRO A 347 -8.54 3.38 18.72
N GLU A 348 -7.60 2.44 18.62
CA GLU A 348 -7.87 1.06 18.18
C GLU A 348 -8.79 0.30 19.14
N ASP A 349 -8.87 0.67 20.42
CA ASP A 349 -9.76 0.05 21.41
C ASP A 349 -11.06 0.85 21.64
N TYR A 350 -11.32 1.86 20.81
CA TYR A 350 -12.47 2.76 20.99
C TYR A 350 -13.81 2.02 20.89
N PRO A 351 -14.73 2.13 21.87
CA PRO A 351 -15.97 1.36 21.87
C PRO A 351 -16.84 1.59 20.63
N TYR A 352 -17.32 0.51 20.01
CA TYR A 352 -18.16 0.58 18.79
C TYR A 352 -19.39 1.50 18.95
N ALA A 353 -20.10 1.40 20.07
CA ALA A 353 -21.28 2.24 20.33
C ALA A 353 -20.93 3.73 20.40
N GLU A 354 -19.77 4.07 20.96
CA GLU A 354 -19.29 5.46 21.00
C GLU A 354 -18.81 5.94 19.62
N PHE A 355 -18.25 5.04 18.81
CA PHE A 355 -17.88 5.32 17.43
C PHE A 355 -19.10 5.62 16.55
N GLU A 356 -20.14 4.79 16.63
CA GLU A 356 -21.41 5.03 15.92
C GLU A 356 -22.03 6.37 16.36
N ASN A 357 -22.05 6.65 17.66
CA ASN A 357 -22.58 7.90 18.20
C ASN A 357 -21.80 9.13 17.72
N LEU A 358 -20.50 9.02 17.47
CA LEU A 358 -19.69 10.13 16.95
C LEU A 358 -20.22 10.67 15.62
N TYR A 359 -20.69 9.79 14.72
CA TYR A 359 -21.29 10.18 13.45
C TYR A 359 -22.71 10.77 13.61
N LEU A 360 -23.50 10.24 14.55
CA LEU A 360 -24.81 10.81 14.89
C LEU A 360 -24.66 12.22 15.48
N ASP A 361 -23.68 12.42 16.36
CA ASP A 361 -23.35 13.71 16.95
C ASP A 361 -22.85 14.70 15.90
N ALA A 362 -22.02 14.25 14.95
CA ALA A 362 -21.59 15.06 13.81
C ALA A 362 -22.79 15.51 12.95
N TRP A 363 -23.73 14.61 12.66
CA TRP A 363 -24.95 14.93 11.93
C TRP A 363 -25.82 15.95 12.68
N LYS A 364 -26.01 15.76 13.99
CA LYS A 364 -26.76 16.66 14.87
C LYS A 364 -26.12 18.04 15.01
N ALA A 365 -24.79 18.09 15.05
CA ALA A 365 -24.02 19.33 15.03
C ALA A 365 -24.11 20.07 13.67
N GLY A 366 -24.75 19.47 12.66
CA GLY A 366 -24.95 20.10 11.36
C GLY A 366 -23.75 20.01 10.43
N LEU A 367 -22.79 19.12 10.72
CA LEU A 367 -21.63 18.89 9.85
C LEU A 367 -22.06 18.37 8.48
N LYS A 368 -21.25 18.66 7.46
CA LYS A 368 -21.44 18.19 6.08
C LYS A 368 -20.95 16.75 5.90
N GLY A 369 -20.05 16.30 6.75
CA GLY A 369 -19.52 14.94 6.80
C GLY A 369 -18.53 14.78 7.96
N LEU A 370 -18.06 13.57 8.17
CA LEU A 370 -17.02 13.27 9.15
C LEU A 370 -16.12 12.16 8.60
N ALA A 371 -14.80 12.36 8.69
CA ALA A 371 -13.80 11.34 8.39
C ALA A 371 -13.15 10.89 9.69
N THR A 372 -13.26 9.61 10.01
CA THR A 372 -12.54 9.01 11.14
C THR A 372 -11.41 8.16 10.62
N TYR A 373 -10.30 8.18 11.33
CA TYR A 373 -9.23 7.24 11.16
C TYR A 373 -9.04 6.47 12.45
N ARG A 374 -9.33 5.17 12.39
CA ARG A 374 -9.12 4.24 13.48
C ARG A 374 -8.06 3.25 13.02
N PRO A 375 -6.90 3.15 13.69
CA PRO A 375 -5.98 2.05 13.44
C PRO A 375 -6.75 0.74 13.62
N ASN A 376 -6.66 -0.12 12.63
CA ASN A 376 -7.25 -1.44 12.64
C ASN A 376 -6.34 -2.36 11.81
N ALA A 377 -6.58 -3.66 11.94
CA ALA A 377 -5.81 -4.68 11.26
C ALA A 377 -5.97 -4.68 9.73
N VAL A 378 -6.66 -3.71 9.11
CA VAL A 378 -6.84 -3.57 7.63
C VAL A 378 -6.05 -2.39 7.07
N LEU A 379 -5.93 -1.28 7.82
CA LEU A 379 -5.37 0.00 7.34
C LEU A 379 -4.02 0.38 7.94
N GLY A 380 -3.57 -0.31 8.99
CA GLY A 380 -2.35 0.04 9.73
C GLY A 380 -2.31 1.48 10.27
N SER A 381 -1.14 1.93 10.75
CA SER A 381 -0.86 3.33 11.15
C SER A 381 -0.05 4.06 10.05
N VAL A 382 -0.57 5.17 9.49
CA VAL A 382 0.08 5.92 8.39
C VAL A 382 1.28 6.76 8.87
N LEU A 383 1.29 7.15 10.14
CA LEU A 383 2.36 7.91 10.78
C LEU A 383 2.77 7.18 12.07
N SER A 384 4.05 6.84 12.19
CA SER A 384 4.60 6.18 13.38
C SER A 384 5.41 7.16 14.21
N VAL A 385 5.13 7.20 15.51
CA VAL A 385 5.91 7.94 16.50
C VAL A 385 6.78 6.93 17.24
N GLU A 386 8.06 7.26 17.45
CA GLU A 386 8.89 6.49 18.38
C GLU A 386 8.37 6.72 19.81
N SER A 387 7.77 5.69 20.41
CA SER A 387 7.31 5.74 21.79
C SER A 387 8.49 5.97 22.75
N SER A 388 8.40 7.02 23.56
CA SER A 388 9.36 7.38 24.60
C SER A 388 9.36 6.35 25.74
N ALA A 389 10.50 5.67 25.88
CA ALA A 389 11.03 4.89 26.99
C ALA A 389 10.07 4.47 28.14
N SER A 390 9.60 3.22 28.07
CA SER A 390 9.45 2.37 29.26
C SER A 390 9.92 0.94 28.95
N ASN A 391 11.12 0.63 29.45
CA ASN A 391 11.74 -0.67 29.73
C ASN A 391 11.57 -1.86 28.73
N ASN A 392 12.69 -2.19 28.07
CA ASN A 392 13.14 -3.52 27.65
C ASN A 392 12.05 -4.53 27.21
N ALA A 393 11.65 -4.45 25.95
CA ALA A 393 11.27 -5.64 25.17
C ALA A 393 11.66 -5.42 23.70
N GLN A 394 12.37 -6.38 23.13
CA GLN A 394 12.82 -6.40 21.74
C GLN A 394 11.64 -6.18 20.78
N LYS A 395 11.77 -5.22 19.84
CA LYS A 395 10.85 -5.04 18.70
C LYS A 395 10.74 -6.36 17.94
N GLN A 396 9.54 -6.95 17.90
CA GLN A 396 9.22 -8.05 16.98
C GLN A 396 8.87 -7.49 15.58
N PRO A 397 9.14 -8.22 14.50
CA PRO A 397 8.95 -7.75 13.12
C PRO A 397 7.61 -8.22 12.54
N GLN A 398 6.89 -7.30 11.90
CA GLN A 398 5.82 -7.43 10.88
C GLN A 398 4.68 -8.44 11.13
N ASP A 399 3.44 -7.98 10.90
CA ASP A 399 2.17 -8.72 11.01
C ASP A 399 2.02 -9.86 9.98
N VAL A 400 2.84 -10.87 10.14
CA VAL A 400 2.71 -12.16 9.48
C VAL A 400 2.46 -13.19 10.57
N ILE A 401 1.25 -13.73 10.59
CA ILE A 401 0.85 -14.72 11.60
C ILE A 401 1.40 -16.08 11.14
N ILE A 402 2.42 -16.57 11.86
CA ILE A 402 2.89 -17.96 11.75
C ILE A 402 2.14 -18.75 12.82
N ASP A 403 0.92 -19.20 12.52
CA ASP A 403 0.11 -19.96 13.47
C ASP A 403 0.32 -21.49 13.34
N GLY A 404 0.37 -22.18 14.47
CA GLY A 404 0.32 -23.66 14.56
C GLY A 404 1.67 -24.39 14.73
N ALA A 405 1.84 -25.04 15.89
CA ALA A 405 2.81 -26.09 16.27
C ALA A 405 4.33 -25.88 16.04
N ASN A 406 4.78 -24.93 15.24
CA ASN A 406 6.20 -24.64 14.98
C ASN A 406 6.71 -23.46 15.82
N ARG A 407 6.57 -23.52 17.14
CA ARG A 407 7.30 -22.63 18.08
C ARG A 407 8.78 -23.02 18.17
N ARG A 408 9.52 -22.86 17.07
CA ARG A 408 10.98 -22.77 17.09
C ARG A 408 11.43 -21.50 16.36
N LEU A 409 11.13 -20.35 16.98
CA LEU A 409 12.06 -19.21 16.96
C LEU A 409 13.06 -19.34 18.13
N SER A 410 13.53 -20.56 18.38
CA SER A 410 14.80 -20.81 19.07
C SER A 410 15.69 -21.48 18.05
N ILE A 411 16.73 -20.79 17.60
CA ILE A 411 17.77 -21.33 16.72
C ILE A 411 18.43 -22.50 17.49
N GLY A 412 17.95 -23.72 17.23
CA GLY A 412 18.52 -24.95 17.75
C GLY A 412 19.77 -25.28 16.94
N ALA A 413 20.86 -24.57 17.23
CA ALA A 413 22.14 -24.58 16.52
C ALA A 413 22.12 -23.93 15.12
N LEU A 414 23.22 -23.28 14.76
CA LEU A 414 23.48 -22.73 13.43
C LEU A 414 23.46 -23.88 12.41
N PRO A 415 22.53 -23.91 11.42
CA PRO A 415 22.51 -24.97 10.43
C PRO A 415 23.78 -24.92 9.57
N ALA A 416 24.40 -26.07 9.32
CA ALA A 416 25.40 -26.21 8.26
C ALA A 416 24.85 -25.67 6.93
N PRO A 417 25.69 -25.18 5.99
CA PRO A 417 25.19 -24.55 4.77
C PRO A 417 24.23 -25.50 4.05
N VAL A 418 23.04 -25.04 3.66
CA VAL A 418 21.98 -25.93 3.13
C VAL A 418 22.45 -26.62 1.86
N LEU A 419 23.33 -25.98 1.09
CA LEU A 419 24.00 -26.60 -0.06
C LEU A 419 24.86 -27.82 0.29
N ALA A 420 25.39 -27.93 1.51
CA ALA A 420 26.11 -29.11 1.97
C ALA A 420 25.19 -30.32 2.19
N SER A 421 23.87 -30.13 2.26
CA SER A 421 22.90 -31.22 2.27
C SER A 421 22.70 -31.88 0.89
N LEU A 422 23.21 -31.26 -0.18
CA LEU A 422 23.13 -31.86 -1.51
C LEU A 422 24.00 -33.10 -1.54
N ARG A 423 23.38 -34.26 -1.77
CA ARG A 423 24.09 -35.51 -2.05
C ARG A 423 24.95 -35.35 -3.30
N TRP A 424 24.52 -34.50 -4.23
CA TRP A 424 25.30 -34.10 -5.40
C TRP A 424 25.15 -32.59 -5.70
N PRO A 425 26.21 -31.78 -5.52
CA PRO A 425 26.20 -30.34 -5.83
C PRO A 425 25.93 -30.03 -7.31
N GLY A 426 26.19 -30.99 -8.19
CA GLY A 426 25.89 -30.95 -9.63
C GLY A 426 25.40 -32.31 -10.11
N ARG A 427 24.88 -32.39 -11.34
CA ARG A 427 24.45 -33.68 -11.93
C ARG A 427 25.69 -34.59 -12.06
N PRO A 428 25.79 -35.73 -11.35
CA PRO A 428 26.89 -36.68 -11.54
C PRO A 428 26.93 -37.16 -12.99
N ARG A 429 28.15 -37.39 -13.50
CA ARG A 429 28.35 -38.06 -14.80
C ARG A 429 28.34 -39.56 -14.54
N LEU A 430 27.29 -40.24 -14.99
CA LEU A 430 27.17 -41.69 -14.89
C LEU A 430 27.57 -42.30 -16.24
N HIS A 431 28.68 -43.03 -16.27
CA HIS A 431 29.21 -43.62 -17.50
C HIS A 431 28.26 -44.64 -18.12
N GLU A 432 27.49 -45.35 -17.30
CA GLU A 432 26.47 -46.32 -17.76
C GLU A 432 25.08 -45.70 -17.93
N GLY A 433 24.97 -44.37 -17.81
CA GLY A 433 23.69 -43.67 -17.78
C GLY A 433 22.96 -43.83 -16.43
N ASN A 434 21.71 -43.36 -16.38
CA ASN A 434 20.83 -43.51 -15.23
C ASN A 434 19.66 -44.44 -15.56
N ALA A 435 19.43 -45.46 -14.73
CA ALA A 435 18.23 -46.27 -14.82
C ALA A 435 17.01 -45.36 -14.60
N SER A 436 16.00 -45.45 -15.46
CA SER A 436 14.77 -44.67 -15.32
C SER A 436 13.54 -45.54 -15.47
N TRP A 437 12.57 -45.28 -14.61
CA TRP A 437 11.24 -45.84 -14.73
C TRP A 437 10.36 -44.85 -15.50
N THR A 438 9.66 -45.34 -16.53
CA THR A 438 8.83 -44.50 -17.39
C THR A 438 7.35 -44.82 -17.16
N TYR A 439 6.52 -43.78 -17.15
CA TYR A 439 5.08 -43.87 -17.05
C TYR A 439 4.42 -42.90 -18.02
N MET A 440 3.41 -43.36 -18.76
CA MET A 440 2.66 -42.54 -19.71
C MET A 440 1.51 -41.85 -18.99
N ILE A 441 1.49 -40.52 -19.01
CA ILE A 441 0.38 -39.72 -18.49
C ILE A 441 -0.46 -39.28 -19.68
N GLU A 442 -1.68 -39.80 -19.72
CA GLU A 442 -2.71 -39.42 -20.69
C GLU A 442 -3.57 -38.31 -20.08
N THR A 443 -3.60 -37.16 -20.74
CA THR A 443 -4.42 -36.01 -20.37
C THR A 443 -5.49 -35.75 -21.43
N PRO A 444 -6.55 -34.98 -21.14
CA PRO A 444 -7.55 -34.61 -22.15
C PRO A 444 -6.97 -33.87 -23.37
N HIS A 445 -5.79 -33.26 -23.23
CA HIS A 445 -5.14 -32.46 -24.26
C HIS A 445 -3.95 -33.17 -24.92
N GLY A 446 -3.71 -34.44 -24.57
CA GLY A 446 -2.64 -35.23 -25.14
C GLY A 446 -1.87 -36.07 -24.13
N GLU A 447 -0.89 -36.81 -24.62
CA GLU A 447 -0.08 -37.74 -23.84
C GLU A 447 1.40 -37.31 -23.74
N PHE A 448 2.03 -37.62 -22.61
CA PHE A 448 3.46 -37.44 -22.44
C PHE A 448 4.05 -38.49 -21.51
N ALA A 449 5.34 -38.79 -21.73
CA ALA A 449 6.10 -39.71 -20.92
C ALA A 449 6.74 -38.98 -19.73
N LEU A 450 6.47 -39.47 -18.53
CA LEU A 450 7.17 -39.10 -17.30
C LEU A 450 8.27 -40.13 -17.03
N PHE A 451 9.49 -39.64 -16.82
CA PHE A 451 10.65 -40.45 -16.47
C PHE A 451 11.08 -40.14 -15.03
N VAL A 452 11.22 -41.17 -14.21
CA VAL A 452 11.78 -41.09 -12.86
C VAL A 452 13.11 -41.85 -12.85
N GLY A 453 14.20 -41.10 -12.94
CA GLY A 453 15.56 -41.62 -12.86
C GLY A 453 15.95 -41.98 -11.43
N GLN A 454 16.66 -43.10 -11.28
CA GLN A 454 17.20 -43.59 -10.02
C GLN A 454 18.69 -43.88 -10.13
N ILE A 455 19.37 -43.86 -8.98
CA ILE A 455 20.78 -44.25 -8.84
C ILE A 455 20.92 -45.17 -7.62
N GLU A 456 21.93 -46.01 -7.58
CA GLU A 456 22.26 -46.77 -6.38
C GLU A 456 23.04 -45.89 -5.39
N ASN A 457 22.66 -45.94 -4.10
CA ASN A 457 23.43 -45.34 -3.03
C ASN A 457 24.58 -46.26 -2.60
N GLY A 458 25.50 -45.77 -1.76
CA GLY A 458 26.65 -46.55 -1.25
C GLY A 458 26.28 -47.78 -0.41
N MET A 459 24.99 -48.04 -0.17
CA MET A 459 24.44 -49.21 0.54
C MET A 459 23.65 -50.15 -0.41
N GLY A 460 23.76 -49.97 -1.73
CA GLY A 460 23.11 -50.82 -2.73
C GLY A 460 21.60 -50.64 -2.87
N ARG A 461 21.01 -49.56 -2.32
CA ARG A 461 19.59 -49.23 -2.49
C ARG A 461 19.41 -48.20 -3.59
N SER A 462 18.45 -48.44 -4.47
CA SER A 462 18.04 -47.47 -5.50
C SER A 462 17.30 -46.29 -4.87
N VAL A 463 17.75 -45.07 -5.17
CA VAL A 463 17.16 -43.82 -4.68
C VAL A 463 16.79 -42.94 -5.87
N PRO A 464 15.69 -42.16 -5.79
CA PRO A 464 15.32 -41.23 -6.84
C PRO A 464 16.41 -40.17 -7.01
N PHE A 465 16.64 -39.78 -8.26
CA PHE A 465 17.78 -38.94 -8.64
C PHE A 465 17.39 -37.75 -9.50
N GLU A 466 16.56 -37.96 -10.53
CA GLU A 466 16.08 -36.89 -11.39
C GLU A 466 14.79 -37.29 -12.09
N ILE A 467 14.08 -36.30 -12.60
CA ILE A 467 12.80 -36.43 -13.28
C ILE A 467 12.83 -35.56 -14.51
N TRP A 468 12.29 -36.07 -15.60
CA TRP A 468 11.98 -35.25 -16.75
C TRP A 468 10.70 -35.75 -17.38
N VAL A 469 10.07 -34.85 -18.13
CA VAL A 469 8.93 -35.18 -18.99
C VAL A 469 9.39 -35.03 -20.44
N ASN A 470 8.83 -35.85 -21.30
CA ASN A 470 9.04 -35.77 -22.73
C ASN A 470 7.75 -36.11 -23.46
N GLY A 471 7.40 -35.32 -24.46
CA GLY A 471 6.20 -35.51 -25.26
C GLY A 471 5.92 -34.24 -26.06
N VAL A 472 5.34 -34.41 -27.25
CA VAL A 472 4.94 -33.27 -28.09
C VAL A 472 3.82 -32.47 -27.43
N GLU A 473 2.93 -33.17 -26.71
CA GLU A 473 1.75 -32.61 -26.07
C GLU A 473 1.95 -32.34 -24.57
N GLN A 474 3.21 -32.33 -24.10
CA GLN A 474 3.48 -32.01 -22.70
C GLN A 474 3.07 -30.55 -22.38
N PRO A 475 2.38 -30.29 -21.26
CA PRO A 475 2.03 -28.93 -20.87
C PRO A 475 3.27 -28.03 -20.71
N ARG A 476 3.24 -26.83 -21.29
CA ARG A 476 4.30 -25.83 -21.14
C ARG A 476 4.46 -25.43 -19.68
N GLY A 477 5.70 -25.36 -19.20
CA GLY A 477 6.07 -25.20 -17.79
C GLY A 477 6.27 -26.51 -17.03
N LEU A 478 5.68 -27.64 -17.45
CA LEU A 478 5.72 -28.89 -16.68
C LEU A 478 7.16 -29.44 -16.55
N GLY A 479 7.96 -29.34 -17.61
CA GLY A 479 9.36 -29.75 -17.55
C GLY A 479 10.22 -28.87 -16.64
N ALA A 480 9.85 -27.60 -16.41
CA ALA A 480 10.52 -26.76 -15.41
C ALA A 480 10.18 -27.19 -13.97
N VAL A 481 8.94 -27.65 -13.74
CA VAL A 481 8.53 -28.28 -12.47
C VAL A 481 9.36 -29.54 -12.22
N ALA A 482 9.44 -30.44 -13.21
CA ALA A 482 10.25 -31.66 -13.13
C ALA A 482 11.75 -31.37 -12.89
N LYS A 483 12.30 -30.35 -13.58
CA LYS A 483 13.70 -29.93 -13.40
C LYS A 483 13.97 -29.39 -12.00
N THR A 484 13.06 -28.61 -11.44
CA THR A 484 13.16 -28.06 -10.08
C THR A 484 13.11 -29.17 -9.04
N LEU A 485 12.15 -30.09 -9.19
CA LEU A 485 11.97 -31.25 -8.31
C LEU A 485 13.14 -32.26 -8.41
N SER A 486 13.76 -32.39 -9.57
CA SER A 486 15.00 -33.18 -9.73
C SER A 486 16.13 -32.68 -8.84
N MET A 487 16.21 -31.37 -8.61
CA MET A 487 17.21 -30.82 -7.68
C MET A 487 16.86 -31.15 -6.23
N ASP A 488 15.56 -31.25 -5.89
CA ASP A 488 15.10 -31.68 -4.56
C ASP A 488 15.37 -33.17 -4.31
N MET A 489 15.27 -34.03 -5.33
CA MET A 489 15.66 -35.45 -5.24
C MET A 489 17.15 -35.67 -4.95
N ARG A 490 17.98 -34.67 -5.26
CA ARG A 490 19.42 -34.70 -4.98
C ARG A 490 19.77 -34.14 -3.60
N ALA A 491 18.81 -33.53 -2.91
CA ALA A 491 18.96 -33.15 -1.52
C ALA A 491 18.88 -34.40 -0.64
N ASN A 492 19.72 -34.50 0.38
CA ASN A 492 19.64 -35.57 1.36
C ASN A 492 18.58 -35.25 2.43
N ASP A 493 17.35 -34.96 1.99
CA ASP A 493 16.22 -34.58 2.84
C ASP A 493 14.91 -35.18 2.30
N LYS A 494 14.52 -36.32 2.86
CA LYS A 494 13.32 -37.08 2.44
C LYS A 494 12.03 -36.32 2.75
N ALA A 495 11.98 -35.62 3.90
CA ALA A 495 10.80 -34.88 4.33
C ALA A 495 10.57 -33.64 3.44
N TRP A 496 11.65 -32.99 3.00
CA TRP A 496 11.60 -31.92 2.02
C TRP A 496 11.04 -32.39 0.66
N LEU A 497 11.51 -33.52 0.15
CA LEU A 497 10.99 -34.11 -1.10
C LEU A 497 9.50 -34.46 -0.96
N LYS A 498 9.11 -35.05 0.18
CA LYS A 498 7.71 -35.36 0.48
C LYS A 498 6.83 -34.11 0.49
N LEU A 499 7.25 -33.04 1.18
CA LEU A 499 6.53 -31.76 1.23
C LEU A 499 6.31 -31.17 -0.17
N LYS A 500 7.33 -31.23 -1.04
CA LYS A 500 7.26 -30.74 -2.42
C LYS A 500 6.27 -31.56 -3.25
N LEU A 501 6.30 -32.90 -3.13
CA LEU A 501 5.38 -33.79 -3.82
C LEU A 501 3.93 -33.60 -3.37
N ASP A 502 3.68 -33.49 -2.07
CA ASP A 502 2.34 -33.28 -1.51
C ASP A 502 1.77 -31.91 -1.97
N THR A 503 2.62 -30.88 -2.03
CA THR A 503 2.26 -29.55 -2.55
C THR A 503 1.87 -29.59 -4.03
N LEU A 504 2.62 -30.32 -4.86
CA LEU A 504 2.31 -30.48 -6.29
C LEU A 504 1.06 -31.34 -6.51
N ALA A 505 0.86 -32.40 -5.72
CA ALA A 505 -0.31 -33.26 -5.79
C ALA A 505 -1.62 -32.49 -5.52
N ALA A 506 -1.57 -31.42 -4.72
CA ALA A 506 -2.71 -30.53 -4.47
C ALA A 506 -2.87 -29.39 -5.51
N THR A 507 -2.14 -29.41 -6.62
CA THR A 507 -2.18 -28.32 -7.62
C THR A 507 -3.29 -28.53 -8.65
N VAL A 508 -4.20 -27.56 -8.70
CA VAL A 508 -5.31 -27.48 -9.66
C VAL A 508 -4.78 -27.03 -11.03
N GLY A 509 -5.17 -27.71 -12.09
CA GLY A 509 -4.84 -27.38 -13.47
C GLY A 509 -6.04 -26.85 -14.27
N GLU A 510 -5.95 -26.92 -15.60
CA GLU A 510 -6.99 -26.42 -16.51
C GLU A 510 -8.28 -27.23 -16.40
N GLU A 511 -8.17 -28.56 -16.41
CA GLU A 511 -9.30 -29.48 -16.30
C GLU A 511 -8.90 -30.68 -15.44
N PRO A 512 -9.78 -31.13 -14.50
CA PRO A 512 -9.58 -32.38 -13.79
C PRO A 512 -9.82 -33.59 -14.70
N PHE A 513 -9.02 -34.65 -14.56
CA PHE A 513 -9.16 -35.86 -15.36
C PHE A 513 -8.84 -37.12 -14.57
N GLU A 514 -9.22 -38.26 -15.11
CA GLU A 514 -9.00 -39.56 -14.49
C GLU A 514 -7.67 -40.17 -14.96
N ILE A 515 -6.84 -40.66 -14.04
CA ILE A 515 -5.61 -41.39 -14.36
C ILE A 515 -5.58 -42.77 -13.70
N PRO A 516 -5.01 -43.80 -14.36
CA PRO A 516 -4.85 -45.13 -13.77
C PRO A 516 -3.60 -45.21 -12.89
N LEU A 517 -3.72 -44.99 -11.58
CA LEU A 517 -2.56 -44.98 -10.69
C LEU A 517 -1.94 -46.39 -10.53
N PRO A 518 -0.61 -46.51 -10.57
CA PRO A 518 0.08 -47.75 -10.20
C PRO A 518 -0.21 -48.17 -8.74
N PRO A 519 -0.07 -49.47 -8.38
CA PRO A 519 0.34 -50.59 -9.23
C PRO A 519 -0.82 -51.30 -9.95
N HIS A 520 -2.07 -51.12 -9.51
CA HIS A 520 -3.21 -51.89 -9.99
C HIS A 520 -4.04 -51.17 -11.06
N GLY A 521 -3.67 -49.94 -11.43
CA GLY A 521 -4.40 -49.13 -12.41
C GLY A 521 -5.71 -48.58 -11.87
N GLU A 522 -5.82 -48.46 -10.54
CA GLU A 522 -7.00 -47.87 -9.90
C GLU A 522 -7.19 -46.44 -10.41
N ARG A 523 -8.39 -46.19 -10.93
CA ARG A 523 -8.67 -44.92 -11.56
C ARG A 523 -8.97 -43.86 -10.51
N ARG A 524 -8.22 -42.77 -10.55
CA ARG A 524 -8.37 -41.64 -9.62
C ARG A 524 -8.50 -40.34 -10.39
N ILE A 525 -9.47 -39.53 -9.99
CA ILE A 525 -9.62 -38.16 -10.50
C ILE A 525 -8.51 -37.30 -9.88
N VAL A 526 -7.76 -36.62 -10.75
CA VAL A 526 -6.69 -35.68 -10.37
C VAL A 526 -7.04 -34.27 -10.83
N PRO A 527 -6.69 -33.23 -10.06
CA PRO A 527 -7.01 -31.84 -10.41
C PRO A 527 -6.34 -31.26 -11.67
N GLY A 528 -5.36 -31.96 -12.26
CA GLY A 528 -4.63 -31.48 -13.44
C GLY A 528 -3.28 -32.18 -13.64
N ALA A 529 -2.57 -31.82 -14.72
CA ALA A 529 -1.34 -32.51 -15.15
C ALA A 529 -0.19 -32.44 -14.14
N VAL A 530 -0.05 -31.33 -13.42
CA VAL A 530 0.95 -31.19 -12.34
C VAL A 530 0.65 -32.16 -11.19
N SER A 531 -0.62 -32.29 -10.79
CA SER A 531 -1.03 -33.24 -9.76
C SER A 531 -0.84 -34.68 -10.22
N ALA A 532 -1.21 -35.00 -11.46
CA ALA A 532 -1.01 -36.32 -12.06
C ALA A 532 0.47 -36.74 -11.98
N MET A 533 1.36 -35.85 -12.46
CA MET A 533 2.80 -36.06 -12.42
C MET A 533 3.29 -36.29 -10.97
N ALA A 534 2.86 -35.46 -10.02
CA ALA A 534 3.28 -35.57 -8.63
C ALA A 534 2.84 -36.87 -7.96
N GLN A 535 1.62 -37.33 -8.20
CA GLN A 535 1.11 -38.58 -7.62
C GLN A 535 1.84 -39.82 -8.16
N VAL A 536 2.13 -39.83 -9.46
CA VAL A 536 2.91 -40.92 -10.09
C VAL A 536 4.36 -40.92 -9.57
N ILE A 537 4.99 -39.75 -9.44
CA ILE A 537 6.33 -39.64 -8.86
C ILE A 537 6.33 -40.09 -7.40
N ARG A 538 5.32 -39.67 -6.61
CA ARG A 538 5.17 -40.02 -5.19
C ARG A 538 5.13 -41.54 -5.02
N TRP A 539 4.29 -42.21 -5.78
CA TRP A 539 4.23 -43.68 -5.78
C TRP A 539 5.60 -44.31 -6.08
N ARG A 540 6.32 -43.80 -7.10
CA ARG A 540 7.64 -44.35 -7.43
C ARG A 540 8.67 -44.07 -6.32
N CYS A 541 8.60 -42.92 -5.67
CA CYS A 541 9.47 -42.59 -4.54
C CYS A 541 9.18 -43.47 -3.32
N GLU A 542 7.91 -43.81 -3.06
CA GLU A 542 7.51 -44.76 -2.01
C GLU A 542 8.07 -46.16 -2.31
N GLN A 543 7.96 -46.64 -3.56
CA GLN A 543 8.56 -47.91 -3.96
C GLN A 543 10.08 -47.97 -3.77
N LEU A 544 10.78 -46.84 -3.93
CA LEU A 544 12.22 -46.73 -3.73
C LEU A 544 12.60 -46.50 -2.25
N GLY A 545 11.64 -46.50 -1.32
CA GLY A 545 11.89 -46.22 0.11
C GLY A 545 12.41 -44.80 0.36
N ALA A 546 12.10 -43.87 -0.54
CA ALA A 546 12.63 -42.50 -0.50
C ALA A 546 11.79 -41.54 0.36
N LEU A 547 10.59 -41.96 0.78
CA LEU A 547 9.66 -41.14 1.59
C LEU A 547 9.41 -41.70 3.01
N GLU A 548 10.00 -42.85 3.35
CA GLU A 548 9.89 -43.51 4.66
C GLU A 548 11.23 -43.39 5.42
N ASP A 549 11.26 -42.64 6.54
CA ASP A 549 12.27 -42.58 7.63
C ASP A 549 12.22 -41.23 8.38
N ASP A 550 12.59 -41.22 9.67
CA ASP A 550 12.92 -40.02 10.47
C ASP A 550 14.40 -39.60 10.31
N GLY A 551 14.90 -39.60 9.06
CA GLY A 551 16.27 -39.19 8.75
C GLY A 551 16.52 -37.68 8.92
N PRO A 552 17.78 -37.21 8.81
CA PRO A 552 18.09 -35.77 8.90
C PRO A 552 17.30 -34.94 7.87
N THR A 553 16.80 -33.79 8.30
CA THR A 553 15.97 -32.88 7.49
C THR A 553 16.61 -31.51 7.29
N PRO A 554 17.86 -31.42 6.79
CA PRO A 554 18.66 -30.20 6.80
C PRO A 554 18.07 -29.04 5.97
N VAL A 555 17.28 -29.32 4.91
CA VAL A 555 16.65 -28.28 4.10
C VAL A 555 15.36 -27.81 4.77
N LEU A 556 14.56 -28.76 5.25
CA LEU A 556 13.31 -28.48 5.95
C LEU A 556 13.55 -27.74 7.28
N ASP A 557 14.60 -28.09 8.01
CA ASP A 557 14.99 -27.44 9.27
C ASP A 557 15.58 -26.04 9.06
N ALA A 558 16.07 -25.76 7.86
CA ALA A 558 16.54 -24.44 7.47
C ALA A 558 15.41 -23.52 6.97
N MET A 559 14.15 -23.97 6.94
CA MET A 559 13.02 -23.10 6.62
C MET A 559 12.67 -22.20 7.80
N PHE A 560 12.39 -20.92 7.53
CA PHE A 560 11.80 -20.06 8.55
C PHE A 560 10.28 -20.25 8.71
N SER A 561 9.61 -20.88 7.73
CA SER A 561 8.20 -21.26 7.80
C SER A 561 7.86 -22.42 6.87
N ARG A 562 7.22 -23.48 7.39
CA ARG A 562 6.78 -24.65 6.60
C ARG A 562 5.51 -24.38 5.80
N ASP A 563 4.56 -23.66 6.38
CA ASP A 563 3.36 -23.18 5.69
C ASP A 563 3.62 -21.80 5.09
N GLU A 564 2.86 -21.42 4.06
CA GLU A 564 2.95 -20.07 3.51
C GLU A 564 2.50 -19.10 4.61
N PRO A 565 3.40 -18.22 5.10
CA PRO A 565 3.06 -17.25 6.12
C PRO A 565 1.81 -16.46 5.74
N LYS A 566 0.80 -16.49 6.60
CA LYS A 566 -0.49 -15.86 6.36
C LYS A 566 -0.42 -14.41 6.79
N THR A 567 -0.82 -13.55 5.87
CA THR A 567 -0.94 -12.13 6.15
C THR A 567 -2.19 -11.91 6.99
N GLY A 568 -2.11 -10.97 7.93
CA GLY A 568 -3.31 -10.42 8.55
C GLY A 568 -4.16 -9.69 7.51
N THR A 569 -5.22 -9.04 7.97
CA THR A 569 -6.09 -8.22 7.12
C THR A 569 -5.37 -7.02 6.48
N ASP A 570 -4.19 -6.64 6.99
CA ASP A 570 -3.29 -5.59 6.45
C ASP A 570 -2.55 -6.05 5.17
N GLY A 571 -2.65 -7.34 4.84
CA GLY A 571 -1.95 -7.92 3.69
C GLY A 571 -0.43 -7.99 3.91
N THR A 572 0.31 -8.10 2.81
CA THR A 572 1.77 -7.98 2.80
C THR A 572 2.22 -7.22 1.57
N LEU A 573 3.43 -6.66 1.63
CA LEU A 573 4.07 -6.08 0.46
C LEU A 573 4.27 -7.17 -0.60
N SER A 574 3.75 -6.91 -1.80
CA SER A 574 3.96 -7.74 -2.97
C SER A 574 4.65 -6.92 -4.05
N TRP A 575 5.80 -7.40 -4.53
CA TRP A 575 6.42 -6.87 -5.73
C TRP A 575 5.77 -7.52 -6.96
N THR A 576 5.28 -6.72 -7.89
CA THR A 576 4.55 -7.22 -9.08
C THR A 576 5.17 -6.71 -10.37
N VAL A 577 5.20 -7.56 -11.41
CA VAL A 577 5.66 -7.20 -12.76
C VAL A 577 4.79 -7.84 -13.84
N ASP A 578 4.41 -7.05 -14.84
CA ASP A 578 3.68 -7.50 -16.02
C ASP A 578 4.61 -8.24 -16.99
N ILE A 579 4.14 -9.36 -17.53
CA ILE A 579 4.86 -10.21 -18.48
C ILE A 579 3.97 -10.41 -19.70
N VAL A 580 4.50 -10.03 -20.86
CA VAL A 580 3.86 -10.21 -22.16
C VAL A 580 4.77 -11.06 -23.04
N ASN A 581 4.34 -12.29 -23.33
CA ASN A 581 5.01 -13.16 -24.30
C ASN A 581 4.15 -13.27 -25.57
N PRO A 582 4.44 -12.48 -26.62
CA PRO A 582 3.64 -12.47 -27.83
C PRO A 582 3.74 -13.75 -28.64
N ALA A 583 4.84 -14.52 -28.52
CA ALA A 583 5.04 -15.76 -29.27
C ALA A 583 4.03 -16.84 -28.86
N SER A 584 3.72 -16.90 -27.56
CA SER A 584 2.75 -17.83 -26.99
C SER A 584 1.43 -17.18 -26.60
N ARG A 585 1.24 -15.88 -26.86
CA ARG A 585 0.07 -15.07 -26.49
C ARG A 585 -0.21 -15.06 -24.98
N GLU A 586 0.83 -15.09 -24.17
CA GLU A 586 0.70 -14.97 -22.70
C GLU A 586 0.74 -13.50 -22.29
N GLU A 587 -0.13 -13.15 -21.35
CA GLU A 587 -0.23 -11.81 -20.76
C GLU A 587 -0.70 -11.96 -19.32
N PHE A 588 0.23 -11.81 -18.39
CA PHE A 588 0.00 -12.08 -16.98
C PHE A 588 0.94 -11.30 -16.08
N VAL A 589 0.64 -11.26 -14.79
CA VAL A 589 1.40 -10.60 -13.74
C VAL A 589 2.13 -11.65 -12.91
N LEU A 590 3.43 -11.46 -12.67
CA LEU A 590 4.18 -12.15 -11.62
C LEU A 590 4.08 -11.33 -10.33
N GLY A 591 3.61 -11.92 -9.24
CA GLY A 591 3.65 -11.33 -7.89
C GLY A 591 4.58 -12.08 -6.95
N LEU A 592 5.36 -11.36 -6.15
CA LEU A 592 6.25 -11.87 -5.10
C LEU A 592 5.89 -11.25 -3.76
N LYS A 593 5.36 -12.05 -2.82
CA LYS A 593 5.13 -11.59 -1.44
C LYS A 593 6.43 -11.54 -0.66
N GLU A 594 6.60 -10.50 0.12
CA GLU A 594 7.82 -10.23 0.88
C GLU A 594 7.57 -10.25 2.39
N ILE A 595 8.59 -10.63 3.14
CA ILE A 595 8.56 -10.65 4.60
C ILE A 595 9.88 -10.12 5.13
N THR A 596 9.83 -9.31 6.18
CA THR A 596 11.01 -8.89 6.93
C THR A 596 11.22 -9.83 8.09
N LEU A 597 12.35 -10.52 8.06
CA LEU A 597 12.74 -11.45 9.12
C LEU A 597 13.21 -10.68 10.39
N PRO A 598 13.35 -11.36 11.55
CA PRO A 598 13.83 -10.74 12.79
C PRO A 598 15.20 -10.07 12.74
N ASP A 599 16.03 -10.43 11.78
CA ASP A 599 17.31 -9.78 11.51
C ASP A 599 17.18 -8.45 10.72
N GLY A 600 15.95 -8.04 10.40
CA GLY A 600 15.65 -6.84 9.62
C GLY A 600 15.82 -7.01 8.11
N VAL A 601 16.11 -8.22 7.62
CA VAL A 601 16.28 -8.49 6.19
C VAL A 601 14.92 -8.81 5.55
N THR A 602 14.51 -7.99 4.58
CA THR A 602 13.31 -8.22 3.76
C THR A 602 13.63 -9.13 2.59
N ARG A 603 12.87 -10.22 2.42
CA ARG A 603 13.06 -11.20 1.34
C ARG A 603 11.73 -11.70 0.77
N PRO A 604 11.69 -12.14 -0.51
CA PRO A 604 10.56 -12.87 -1.04
C PRO A 604 10.36 -14.20 -0.29
N TYR A 605 9.11 -14.58 -0.06
CA TYR A 605 8.73 -15.85 0.57
C TYR A 605 7.66 -16.65 -0.19
N SER A 606 6.97 -16.02 -1.14
CA SER A 606 5.93 -16.66 -1.96
C SER A 606 5.83 -15.98 -3.32
N ALA A 607 5.47 -16.74 -4.35
CA ALA A 607 5.29 -16.29 -5.72
C ALA A 607 3.95 -16.77 -6.27
N TRP A 608 3.27 -15.92 -7.03
CA TRP A 608 1.99 -16.23 -7.68
C TRP A 608 1.88 -15.56 -9.05
N LEU A 609 1.00 -16.08 -9.90
CA LEU A 609 0.72 -15.56 -11.24
C LEU A 609 -0.75 -15.19 -11.37
N SER A 610 -1.08 -14.18 -12.17
CA SER A 610 -2.48 -13.82 -12.50
C SER A 610 -2.60 -13.32 -13.94
N GLY A 611 -3.61 -13.78 -14.68
CA GLY A 611 -3.80 -13.46 -16.10
C GLY A 611 -3.76 -14.71 -16.98
N ASN A 612 -3.34 -14.55 -18.23
CA ASN A 612 -3.24 -15.62 -19.21
C ASN A 612 -1.82 -16.22 -19.26
N TYR A 613 -1.66 -17.41 -18.69
CA TYR A 613 -0.38 -18.14 -18.61
C TYR A 613 -0.60 -19.66 -18.57
N PRO A 614 0.43 -20.49 -18.91
CA PRO A 614 0.32 -21.94 -18.82
C PRO A 614 0.12 -22.42 -17.38
N ARG A 615 -0.95 -23.17 -17.08
CA ARG A 615 -1.28 -23.58 -15.70
C ARG A 615 -0.25 -24.47 -15.03
N ALA A 616 0.62 -25.15 -15.78
CA ALA A 616 1.72 -25.90 -15.16
C ALA A 616 2.71 -24.99 -14.41
N LEU A 617 2.76 -23.68 -14.71
CA LEU A 617 3.56 -22.71 -13.97
C LEU A 617 3.08 -22.50 -12.54
N ASP A 618 1.81 -22.80 -12.20
CA ASP A 618 1.33 -22.79 -10.81
C ASP A 618 2.07 -23.85 -9.96
N GLY A 619 2.45 -24.97 -10.57
CA GLY A 619 3.34 -25.95 -9.93
C GLY A 619 4.73 -25.37 -9.67
N LEU A 620 5.28 -24.64 -10.64
CA LEU A 620 6.62 -24.03 -10.52
C LEU A 620 6.65 -22.96 -9.43
N THR A 621 5.67 -22.06 -9.39
CA THR A 621 5.59 -21.00 -8.38
C THR A 621 5.39 -21.57 -6.98
N LYS A 622 4.63 -22.64 -6.81
CA LYS A 622 4.52 -23.36 -5.53
C LYS A 622 5.84 -23.96 -5.07
N LEU A 623 6.60 -24.60 -5.98
CA LEU A 623 7.94 -25.11 -5.65
C LEU A 623 8.88 -23.97 -5.25
N LEU A 624 8.95 -22.91 -6.05
CA LEU A 624 9.81 -21.77 -5.76
C LEU A 624 9.41 -21.07 -4.46
N SER A 625 8.12 -20.97 -4.14
CA SER A 625 7.65 -20.41 -2.86
C SER A 625 8.13 -21.22 -1.65
N LEU A 626 8.22 -22.54 -1.76
CA LEU A 626 8.89 -23.36 -0.73
C LEU A 626 10.39 -23.05 -0.67
N ASP A 627 11.07 -22.95 -1.81
CA ASP A 627 12.51 -22.65 -1.88
C ASP A 627 12.85 -21.26 -1.31
N MET A 628 11.99 -20.26 -1.51
CA MET A 628 12.14 -18.90 -1.00
C MET A 628 12.11 -18.84 0.54
N ARG A 629 11.44 -19.82 1.18
CA ARG A 629 11.30 -19.95 2.63
C ARG A 629 12.49 -20.63 3.33
N VAL A 630 13.48 -21.11 2.57
CA VAL A 630 14.75 -21.62 3.11
C VAL A 630 15.66 -20.44 3.46
N MET A 631 16.15 -20.38 4.70
CA MET A 631 16.94 -19.24 5.22
C MET A 631 18.19 -18.94 4.39
N ASP A 632 18.89 -19.97 3.91
CA ASP A 632 20.08 -19.83 3.07
C ASP A 632 19.71 -19.33 1.65
N PRO A 633 20.06 -18.08 1.27
CA PRO A 633 19.73 -17.54 -0.05
C PRO A 633 20.43 -18.27 -1.20
N ALA A 634 21.53 -18.98 -0.92
CA ALA A 634 22.23 -19.76 -1.94
C ALA A 634 21.34 -20.89 -2.50
N TRP A 635 20.39 -21.39 -1.71
CA TRP A 635 19.42 -22.41 -2.12
C TRP A 635 18.51 -21.92 -3.26
N ILE A 636 17.77 -20.83 -3.01
CA ILE A 636 16.88 -20.24 -4.04
C ILE A 636 17.70 -19.72 -5.22
N GLY A 637 18.87 -19.12 -4.98
CA GLY A 637 19.78 -18.69 -6.04
C GLY A 637 20.18 -19.83 -6.98
N MET A 638 20.55 -20.99 -6.42
CA MET A 638 20.88 -22.19 -7.21
C MET A 638 19.71 -22.66 -8.07
N LYS A 639 18.49 -22.69 -7.52
CA LYS A 639 17.27 -23.07 -8.24
C LYS A 639 17.02 -22.16 -9.44
N LEU A 640 17.04 -20.84 -9.22
CA LEU A 640 16.80 -19.85 -10.26
C LEU A 640 17.85 -19.90 -11.37
N ARG A 641 19.15 -20.04 -11.04
CA ARG A 641 20.23 -20.18 -12.04
C ARG A 641 20.06 -21.38 -12.99
N LYS A 642 19.37 -22.44 -12.56
CA LYS A 642 19.10 -23.61 -13.43
C LYS A 642 17.91 -23.38 -14.37
N LEU A 643 17.10 -22.35 -14.13
CA LEU A 643 15.92 -22.00 -14.92
C LEU A 643 16.19 -20.86 -15.91
N THR A 644 17.19 -20.00 -15.68
CA THR A 644 17.51 -18.83 -16.54
C THR A 644 17.77 -19.13 -18.01
N ASN A 645 18.18 -20.36 -18.33
CA ASN A 645 18.42 -20.82 -19.71
C ASN A 645 17.52 -22.00 -20.09
N TYR A 646 16.37 -22.18 -19.42
CA TYR A 646 15.44 -23.26 -19.74
C TYR A 646 14.72 -22.95 -21.06
N PRO A 647 14.80 -23.82 -22.09
CA PRO A 647 14.06 -23.61 -23.33
C PRO A 647 12.66 -24.22 -23.25
N GLU A 648 11.70 -23.59 -23.92
CA GLU A 648 10.36 -24.13 -24.12
C GLU A 648 9.99 -24.12 -25.61
N PRO A 649 9.28 -25.14 -26.13
CA PRO A 649 8.77 -25.11 -27.49
C PRO A 649 7.91 -23.85 -27.72
N LEU A 650 8.25 -23.07 -28.75
CA LEU A 650 7.58 -21.80 -29.10
C LEU A 650 7.51 -20.77 -27.95
N GLY A 651 8.33 -20.92 -26.91
CA GLY A 651 8.30 -20.06 -25.73
C GLY A 651 9.26 -18.87 -25.76
N GLY A 652 10.18 -18.81 -26.73
CA GLY A 652 11.19 -17.75 -26.81
C GLY A 652 10.62 -16.41 -27.26
N PHE A 653 11.07 -15.32 -26.64
CA PHE A 653 10.55 -13.97 -26.90
C PHE A 653 11.53 -12.86 -26.50
N MET A 654 11.32 -11.66 -27.06
CA MET A 654 12.07 -10.46 -26.67
C MET A 654 11.42 -9.80 -25.46
N ALA A 655 12.21 -9.52 -24.42
CA ALA A 655 11.76 -8.76 -23.25
C ALA A 655 12.89 -7.91 -22.65
N PHE A 656 12.53 -6.92 -21.84
CA PHE A 656 13.51 -6.05 -21.18
C PHE A 656 14.41 -6.84 -20.23
N VAL A 657 15.71 -6.55 -20.27
CA VAL A 657 16.67 -7.00 -19.26
C VAL A 657 16.36 -6.25 -17.97
N PRO A 658 15.97 -6.95 -16.87
CA PRO A 658 15.59 -6.29 -15.63
C PRO A 658 16.67 -5.31 -15.15
N GLY A 659 16.23 -4.14 -14.67
CA GLY A 659 17.12 -3.05 -14.26
C GLY A 659 17.69 -2.19 -15.41
N THR A 660 17.38 -2.49 -16.67
CA THR A 660 17.88 -1.73 -17.83
C THR A 660 16.78 -1.37 -18.82
N ARG A 661 17.08 -0.44 -19.74
CA ARG A 661 16.21 -0.15 -20.89
C ARG A 661 16.51 -1.02 -22.12
N ARG A 662 17.43 -1.99 -22.02
CA ARG A 662 17.79 -2.88 -23.13
C ARG A 662 16.84 -4.06 -23.18
N GLN A 663 16.46 -4.50 -24.37
CA GLN A 663 15.74 -5.75 -24.58
C GLN A 663 16.69 -6.83 -25.09
N GLN A 664 16.42 -8.08 -24.73
CA GLN A 664 17.13 -9.24 -25.27
C GLN A 664 16.17 -10.40 -25.49
N HIS A 665 16.63 -11.38 -26.25
CA HIS A 665 15.88 -12.61 -26.49
C HIS A 665 16.02 -13.54 -25.26
N TRP A 666 14.89 -13.97 -24.71
CA TRP A 666 14.79 -14.96 -23.63
C TRP A 666 14.33 -16.30 -24.21
N PRO A 667 14.89 -17.43 -23.74
CA PRO A 667 14.61 -18.74 -24.32
C PRO A 667 13.22 -19.30 -23.96
N SER A 668 12.58 -18.78 -22.92
CA SER A 668 11.22 -19.16 -22.49
C SER A 668 10.64 -18.17 -21.49
N THR A 669 9.32 -18.27 -21.24
CA THR A 669 8.66 -17.59 -20.12
C THR A 669 9.25 -18.01 -18.78
N VAL A 670 9.56 -19.30 -18.58
CA VAL A 670 10.22 -19.82 -17.38
C VAL A 670 11.57 -19.14 -17.12
N ALA A 671 12.38 -18.97 -18.17
CA ALA A 671 13.68 -18.32 -18.07
C ALA A 671 13.56 -16.85 -17.68
N TYR A 672 12.56 -16.16 -18.24
CA TYR A 672 12.31 -14.76 -17.90
C TYR A 672 11.78 -14.59 -16.47
N LEU A 673 10.87 -15.46 -16.03
CA LEU A 673 10.40 -15.51 -14.62
C LEU A 673 11.58 -15.69 -13.66
N ALA A 674 12.47 -16.64 -13.94
CA ALA A 674 13.64 -16.86 -13.10
C ALA A 674 14.53 -15.61 -13.02
N ARG A 675 14.73 -14.91 -14.14
CA ARG A 675 15.49 -13.66 -14.16
C ARG A 675 14.83 -12.56 -13.35
N LEU A 676 13.51 -12.37 -13.48
CA LEU A 676 12.77 -11.35 -12.74
C LEU A 676 12.84 -11.59 -11.24
N ILE A 677 12.67 -12.84 -10.80
CA ILE A 677 12.81 -13.21 -9.39
C ILE A 677 14.24 -12.93 -8.92
N MET A 678 15.27 -13.35 -9.66
CA MET A 678 16.67 -13.07 -9.32
C MET A 678 16.94 -11.56 -9.20
N HIS A 679 16.43 -10.77 -10.14
CA HIS A 679 16.56 -9.32 -10.11
C HIS A 679 15.91 -8.73 -8.85
N ARG A 680 14.73 -9.22 -8.45
CA ARG A 680 14.11 -8.75 -7.20
C ARG A 680 14.94 -9.09 -5.96
N TYR A 681 15.50 -10.29 -5.90
CA TYR A 681 16.47 -10.64 -4.85
C TYR A 681 17.72 -9.74 -4.87
N ALA A 682 18.15 -9.29 -6.05
CA ALA A 682 19.26 -8.35 -6.19
C ALA A 682 18.93 -6.92 -5.76
N MET A 683 17.71 -6.44 -6.06
CA MET A 683 17.22 -5.15 -5.55
C MET A 683 17.15 -5.11 -4.02
N LEU A 684 16.88 -6.26 -3.38
CA LEU A 684 16.85 -6.40 -1.93
C LEU A 684 18.24 -6.65 -1.32
N GLY A 685 19.29 -6.73 -2.15
CA GLY A 685 20.67 -6.92 -1.71
C GLY A 685 20.95 -8.30 -1.10
N ILE A 686 20.18 -9.33 -1.48
CA ILE A 686 20.33 -10.71 -0.97
C ILE A 686 21.14 -11.58 -1.94
N LEU A 687 20.83 -11.49 -3.24
CA LEU A 687 21.58 -12.12 -4.32
C LEU A 687 22.22 -11.03 -5.20
N ASP A 688 23.24 -11.35 -5.97
CA ASP A 688 23.71 -10.50 -7.05
C ASP A 688 22.86 -10.74 -8.32
N GLU A 689 23.12 -9.95 -9.36
CA GLU A 689 22.44 -10.10 -10.65
C GLU A 689 22.71 -11.45 -11.33
N ASN A 690 23.66 -12.25 -10.85
CA ASN A 690 23.95 -13.60 -11.34
C ASN A 690 23.33 -14.69 -10.45
N GLY A 691 22.65 -14.32 -9.36
CA GLY A 691 21.97 -15.22 -8.43
C GLY A 691 22.87 -15.82 -7.37
N TYR A 692 24.03 -15.23 -7.08
CA TYR A 692 24.92 -15.61 -5.98
C TYR A 692 24.70 -14.71 -4.75
N PRO A 693 24.80 -15.22 -3.51
CA PRO A 693 24.64 -14.39 -2.32
C PRO A 693 25.62 -13.21 -2.23
N THR A 694 25.14 -12.03 -1.82
CA THR A 694 25.92 -10.78 -1.68
C THR A 694 26.65 -10.65 -0.35
N ARG A 695 26.17 -11.33 0.69
CA ARG A 695 26.77 -11.36 2.03
C ARG A 695 27.12 -12.80 2.39
N GLU A 696 28.33 -12.99 2.91
CA GLU A 696 28.71 -14.23 3.57
C GLU A 696 28.02 -14.26 4.95
N MET A 697 26.88 -14.94 5.05
CA MET A 697 26.26 -15.28 6.33
C MET A 697 27.12 -16.34 7.02
N GLY A 698 28.29 -15.99 7.58
CA GLY A 698 29.06 -16.76 8.57
C GLY A 698 29.28 -18.27 8.38
N ILE A 699 29.01 -18.84 7.20
CA ILE A 699 28.90 -20.28 6.93
C ILE A 699 29.42 -20.54 5.50
N LEU A 700 30.74 -20.32 5.38
CA LEU A 700 31.77 -20.79 4.44
C LEU A 700 31.61 -20.79 2.89
N GLU A 701 32.69 -20.28 2.29
CA GLU A 701 33.35 -20.53 0.99
C GLU A 701 32.47 -20.95 -0.21
N ASN A 702 32.27 -19.98 -1.11
CA ASN A 702 31.95 -20.25 -2.51
C ASN A 702 32.99 -21.22 -3.13
N PRO A 703 32.57 -22.24 -3.89
CA PRO A 703 33.47 -22.95 -4.79
C PRO A 703 33.78 -22.02 -5.97
N ARG A 704 34.67 -21.04 -5.77
CA ARG A 704 35.26 -20.27 -6.88
C ARG A 704 36.26 -21.16 -7.61
N GLU A 705 36.30 -21.06 -8.93
CA GLU A 705 37.23 -21.82 -9.76
C GLU A 705 38.69 -21.54 -9.34
N ARG A 706 39.53 -22.59 -9.31
CA ARG A 706 40.96 -22.46 -9.01
C ARG A 706 41.62 -21.58 -10.08
N GLY A 707 41.82 -20.30 -9.75
CA GLY A 707 42.47 -19.34 -10.64
C GLY A 707 41.99 -17.90 -10.47
N GLU A 708 40.86 -17.66 -9.81
CA GLU A 708 40.42 -16.28 -9.56
C GLU A 708 41.26 -15.60 -8.47
N VAL A 709 41.74 -14.40 -8.80
CA VAL A 709 42.54 -13.54 -7.94
C VAL A 709 41.75 -13.26 -6.66
N LYS A 710 42.35 -13.58 -5.49
CA LYS A 710 41.84 -13.14 -4.20
C LYS A 710 41.68 -11.62 -4.23
N VAL A 711 40.44 -11.14 -4.22
CA VAL A 711 40.16 -9.72 -4.07
C VAL A 711 40.52 -9.35 -2.63
N GLN A 712 41.69 -8.77 -2.43
CA GLN A 712 42.03 -8.13 -1.18
C GLN A 712 41.11 -6.91 -1.01
N GLN A 713 40.45 -6.85 0.14
CA GLN A 713 39.62 -5.72 0.52
C GLN A 713 40.53 -4.49 0.71
N GLY A 714 40.28 -3.42 -0.04
CA GLY A 714 41.00 -2.16 0.07
C GLY A 714 40.54 -1.36 1.29
N SER A 715 41.30 -0.35 1.69
CA SER A 715 40.91 0.59 2.74
C SER A 715 39.79 1.53 2.26
N LEU A 716 39.11 2.19 3.20
CA LEU A 716 38.00 3.10 2.92
C LEU A 716 38.50 4.35 2.19
N CYS A 717 37.88 4.69 1.05
CA CYS A 717 38.15 5.93 0.34
C CYS A 717 37.44 7.10 1.02
N ALA A 718 38.19 8.14 1.41
CA ALA A 718 37.63 9.32 2.05
C ALA A 718 36.75 10.18 1.11
N GLU A 719 36.89 10.04 -0.21
CA GLU A 719 36.08 10.79 -1.17
C GLU A 719 34.80 10.06 -1.58
N CYS A 720 34.87 8.76 -1.89
CA CYS A 720 33.71 8.01 -2.42
C CYS A 720 33.12 6.98 -1.45
N GLY A 721 33.74 6.76 -0.28
CA GLY A 721 33.24 5.85 0.76
C GLY A 721 33.34 4.35 0.43
N ASN A 722 33.95 3.96 -0.69
CA ASN A 722 34.16 2.56 -1.05
C ASN A 722 35.46 1.98 -0.47
N MET A 723 35.43 0.70 -0.07
CA MET A 723 36.56 -0.07 0.47
C MET A 723 37.50 -0.57 -0.64
N THR A 724 37.99 0.37 -1.45
CA THR A 724 38.73 0.10 -2.71
C THR A 724 40.04 0.88 -2.82
N VAL A 725 40.52 1.47 -1.71
CA VAL A 725 41.85 2.11 -1.67
C VAL A 725 42.93 1.04 -1.59
N ILE A 726 43.89 1.14 -2.51
CA ILE A 726 45.07 0.29 -2.59
C ILE A 726 46.32 1.17 -2.60
N ARG A 727 47.48 0.63 -2.24
CA ARG A 727 48.74 1.35 -2.32
C ARG A 727 49.36 1.14 -3.70
N LYS A 728 49.43 2.20 -4.49
CA LYS A 728 49.97 2.18 -5.86
C LYS A 728 51.08 3.22 -5.97
N ASP A 729 52.29 2.76 -6.30
CA ASP A 729 53.49 3.59 -6.47
C ASP A 729 53.84 4.46 -5.25
N GLY A 730 53.59 3.93 -4.04
CA GLY A 730 53.85 4.64 -2.77
C GLY A 730 52.75 5.60 -2.33
N CYS A 731 51.65 5.72 -3.10
CA CYS A 731 50.50 6.55 -2.75
C CYS A 731 49.24 5.71 -2.54
N ASP A 732 48.35 6.20 -1.68
CA ASP A 732 47.00 5.65 -1.58
C ASP A 732 46.23 5.99 -2.87
N PHE A 733 45.62 4.98 -3.50
CA PHE A 733 44.91 5.12 -4.78
C PHE A 733 43.58 4.36 -4.72
N CYS A 734 42.48 5.05 -4.96
CA CYS A 734 41.15 4.45 -5.01
C CYS A 734 40.83 3.89 -6.40
N THR A 735 40.68 2.57 -6.53
CA THR A 735 40.37 1.95 -7.82
C THR A 735 38.95 2.20 -8.32
N ALA A 736 38.04 2.69 -7.46
CA ALA A 736 36.65 2.96 -7.82
C ALA A 736 36.41 4.37 -8.39
N CYS A 737 37.11 5.39 -7.87
CA CYS A 737 36.91 6.79 -8.30
C CYS A 737 38.19 7.48 -8.82
N GLY A 738 39.36 6.86 -8.67
CA GLY A 738 40.64 7.42 -9.10
C GLY A 738 41.27 8.43 -8.13
N ALA A 739 40.67 8.67 -6.96
CA ALA A 739 41.22 9.56 -5.95
C ALA A 739 42.62 9.09 -5.48
N VAL A 740 43.56 10.03 -5.43
CA VAL A 740 44.94 9.81 -4.95
C VAL A 740 45.07 10.46 -3.58
N GLY A 741 45.31 9.65 -2.56
CA GLY A 741 45.53 10.07 -1.19
C GLY A 741 47.01 10.33 -0.88
N SER A 742 47.35 10.28 0.40
CA SER A 742 48.70 10.53 0.91
C SER A 742 49.76 9.63 0.26
N CYS A 743 50.88 10.22 -0.17
CA CYS A 743 52.06 9.52 -0.67
C CYS A 743 53.10 9.38 0.44
N GLY A 744 53.61 8.16 0.64
CA GLY A 744 54.60 7.82 1.68
C GLY A 744 55.27 6.48 1.45
#